data_AF-T1CV12-F1
#
_entry.id   AF-T1CV12-F1
#
_cell.length_a   1.000
_cell.length_b   1.000
_cell.length_c   1.000
_cell.angle_alpha   90.00
_cell.angle_beta   90.00
_cell.angle_gamma   90.00
#
_symmetry.space_group_name_H-M   'P 1'
#
loop_
_entity.id
_entity.type
_entity.pdbx_description
1 polymer ?
#
loop_
_entity_poly.entity_id
_entity_poly.type
_entity_poly.pdbx_seq_one_letter_code
_entity_poly.pdbx_strand_id
1 'polypeptide(L)'
;MAESRSRPTSEGPGHPRASRSDPLVEAEKRWREEVLAPALARGPERRSEFTTLGGIPVDRLYTPRSPKSSFERIGYPGEFPFTRGIHPTMYRSRRWSMRMFSGFGSPEDTNRRFHYLLAHGESGLSIAFDDPTLYGIDADDPEAFGEVGKCGVNVSSLDDMQRLLAGIPLAKVTTSMTINAPANVLWGMYILAAERMEIGPDQLGGTTQNDILKEYIAQKEFLYPPRPALRLVTDTIEYATRTMPHWNPVSISGYHIREAGSTAAQELAFTLADGMAYVDETIRRGIPVDDFASRLSFFFNAHNDFFEEIAKFRAARRIWAETMRDKYGAKKERSWWMRFHTQTAGCSCTAQQPELNIVRTTIQALAGVLGGTQSLHTNSYDEALQLPSEDAVRIALRTQQILSQESGVPEAIDAFGGSYYLEWLTDRLEEEAHRYFDRIDELGGVVAAIERGFFQREIQEASFRYQRQVESGDAKVVGVNVYASADPVKVPRSRSGRKRGRGRPGDSRLCASGATPRSTRARSIACARSPRPRTRTRCPRSSTRYARGRRSARSCAPSRTSTGRTASARCSEPAFAPGRYPLNGLAPFPIDSREHRCLSGYARGAVPSPPLRDTPRARCDLRAPRGPRGSPAVVPRDPRDGEQGQGFGLGDDPGHPIRPRTAHGTVHLPSPRELSRADPDRRDADLTRGGGPWPR
;
A
#
# COMPACT_ATOMS: atom_id res chain seq x y z
N MET A 1 60.00 15.71 68.24
CA MET A 1 59.54 14.40 68.76
C MET A 1 59.12 13.53 67.59
N ALA A 2 59.61 12.30 67.59
CA ALA A 2 59.20 11.13 66.81
C ALA A 2 59.39 11.14 65.28
N GLU A 3 60.48 10.48 64.88
CA GLU A 3 60.74 9.86 63.58
C GLU A 3 59.74 8.73 63.26
N SER A 4 59.38 8.51 61.99
CA SER A 4 59.22 7.15 61.46
C SER A 4 59.35 7.09 59.92
N ARG A 5 60.58 6.82 59.49
CA ARG A 5 61.02 5.91 58.41
C ARG A 5 60.12 5.73 57.17
N SER A 6 60.61 6.32 56.08
CA SER A 6 60.39 5.93 54.68
C SER A 6 60.77 4.46 54.41
N ARG A 7 59.88 3.70 53.75
CA ARG A 7 60.20 2.48 53.01
C ARG A 7 60.07 2.75 51.51
N PRO A 8 61.04 2.36 50.66
CA PRO A 8 60.89 2.37 49.22
C PRO A 8 60.28 1.04 48.77
N THR A 9 59.17 1.08 48.03
CA THR A 9 58.71 -0.07 47.25
C THR A 9 58.86 0.26 45.78
N SER A 10 59.80 -0.46 45.17
CA SER A 10 60.14 -0.56 43.76
C SER A 10 58.95 -0.41 42.81
N GLU A 11 58.94 0.67 42.03
CA GLU A 11 58.29 0.68 40.72
C GLU A 11 59.14 -0.19 39.79
N GLY A 12 58.67 -1.41 39.55
CA GLY A 12 59.19 -2.23 38.45
C GLY A 12 58.83 -1.60 37.10
N PRO A 13 59.64 -1.81 36.04
CA PRO A 13 59.36 -1.26 34.73
C PRO A 13 58.01 -1.81 34.24
N GLY A 14 57.05 -0.91 34.06
CA GLY A 14 55.76 -1.23 33.49
C GLY A 14 55.96 -1.82 32.10
N HIS A 15 55.83 -3.14 31.99
CA HIS A 15 55.63 -3.79 30.71
C HIS A 15 54.50 -3.04 29.98
N PRO A 16 54.68 -2.63 28.72
CA PRO A 16 53.56 -2.10 27.96
C PRO A 16 52.51 -3.20 27.95
N ARG A 17 51.33 -2.92 28.52
CA ARG A 17 50.17 -3.80 28.37
C ARG A 17 49.95 -3.90 26.87
N ALA A 18 50.43 -4.99 26.26
CA ALA A 18 50.10 -5.35 24.90
C ALA A 18 48.58 -5.23 24.80
N SER A 19 48.12 -4.34 23.91
CA SER A 19 46.69 -4.12 23.71
C SER A 19 46.08 -5.48 23.38
N ARG A 20 45.35 -6.08 24.32
CA ARG A 20 44.59 -7.30 24.05
C ARG A 20 43.69 -6.98 22.86
N SER A 21 43.91 -7.63 21.73
CA SER A 21 43.08 -7.44 20.56
C SER A 21 41.63 -7.75 20.92
N ASP A 22 40.70 -6.97 20.37
CA ASP A 22 39.26 -7.14 20.60
C ASP A 22 38.87 -8.59 20.26
N PRO A 23 38.31 -9.37 21.21
CA PRO A 23 37.93 -10.76 20.97
C PRO A 23 37.03 -10.96 19.75
N LEU A 24 36.21 -9.96 19.39
CA LEU A 24 35.38 -10.01 18.19
C LEU A 24 36.21 -9.89 16.91
N VAL A 25 37.29 -9.10 16.90
CA VAL A 25 38.21 -8.99 15.76
C VAL A 25 38.92 -10.30 15.51
N GLU A 26 39.44 -10.92 16.57
CA GLU A 26 40.12 -12.21 16.45
C GLU A 26 39.16 -13.31 16.01
N ALA A 27 37.94 -13.33 16.56
CA ALA A 27 36.91 -14.29 16.15
C ALA A 27 36.50 -14.11 14.68
N GLU A 28 36.32 -12.86 14.22
CA GLU A 28 35.98 -12.56 12.84
C GLU A 28 37.12 -12.91 11.89
N LYS A 29 38.37 -12.57 12.25
CA LYS A 29 39.57 -12.94 11.47
C LYS A 29 39.68 -14.46 11.34
N ARG A 30 39.58 -15.18 12.46
CA ARG A 30 39.58 -16.65 12.47
C ARG A 30 38.49 -17.22 11.58
N TRP A 31 37.26 -16.71 11.68
CA TRP A 31 36.16 -17.16 10.81
C TRP A 31 36.44 -16.90 9.33
N ARG A 32 36.98 -15.71 8.99
CA ARG A 32 37.33 -15.36 7.61
C ARG A 32 38.37 -16.32 7.02
N GLU A 33 39.42 -16.61 7.79
CA GLU A 33 40.57 -17.41 7.33
C GLU A 33 40.28 -18.92 7.37
N GLU A 34 39.71 -19.42 8.47
CA GLU A 34 39.58 -20.87 8.72
C GLU A 34 38.25 -21.46 8.24
N VAL A 35 37.20 -20.65 8.08
CA VAL A 35 35.84 -21.13 7.73
C VAL A 35 35.37 -20.61 6.38
N LEU A 36 35.38 -19.29 6.21
CA LEU A 36 34.83 -18.63 5.03
C LEU A 36 35.71 -18.84 3.79
N ALA A 37 37.01 -18.59 3.88
CA ALA A 37 37.91 -18.73 2.72
C ALA A 37 37.92 -20.17 2.15
N PRO A 38 38.01 -21.24 2.96
CA PRO A 38 37.87 -22.61 2.46
C PRO A 38 36.49 -22.90 1.85
N ALA A 39 35.41 -22.32 2.40
CA ALA A 39 34.08 -22.47 1.82
C ALA A 39 33.98 -21.81 0.43
N LEU A 40 34.47 -20.58 0.28
CA LEU A 40 34.48 -19.85 -0.98
C LEU A 40 35.40 -20.49 -2.03
N ALA A 41 36.51 -21.10 -1.61
CA ALA A 41 37.38 -21.85 -2.49
C ALA A 41 36.71 -23.12 -3.06
N ARG A 42 35.81 -23.76 -2.29
CA ARG A 42 35.02 -24.91 -2.77
C ARG A 42 33.87 -24.50 -3.68
N GLY A 43 33.25 -23.35 -3.41
CA GLY A 43 32.15 -22.83 -4.20
C GLY A 43 31.98 -21.33 -3.95
N PRO A 44 32.13 -20.48 -4.98
CA PRO A 44 31.93 -19.05 -4.82
C PRO A 44 30.45 -18.74 -4.54
N GLU A 45 30.20 -17.54 -4.01
CA GLU A 45 28.83 -17.05 -3.88
C GLU A 45 28.16 -16.86 -5.24
N ARG A 46 26.82 -16.86 -5.24
CA ARG A 46 26.02 -16.78 -6.46
C ARG A 46 26.19 -15.48 -7.25
N ARG A 47 26.73 -14.43 -6.61
CA ARG A 47 26.99 -13.12 -7.19
C ARG A 47 28.24 -12.53 -6.55
N SER A 48 28.92 -11.65 -7.28
CA SER A 48 30.02 -10.84 -6.73
C SER A 48 29.51 -9.74 -5.79
N GLU A 49 28.27 -9.29 -5.99
CA GLU A 49 27.61 -8.26 -5.19
C GLU A 49 26.16 -8.67 -4.91
N PHE A 50 25.74 -8.44 -3.67
CA PHE A 50 24.35 -8.63 -3.23
C PHE A 50 23.76 -7.26 -2.94
N THR A 51 22.53 -7.04 -3.38
CA THR A 51 21.80 -5.80 -3.16
C THR A 51 20.40 -6.11 -2.67
N THR A 52 19.81 -5.14 -1.96
CA THR A 52 18.35 -5.10 -1.79
C THR A 52 17.68 -4.88 -3.15
N LEU A 53 16.37 -5.05 -3.20
CA LEU A 53 15.58 -4.71 -4.38
C LEU A 53 15.71 -3.21 -4.75
N GLY A 54 15.83 -2.32 -3.75
CA GLY A 54 16.11 -0.90 -3.96
C GLY A 54 17.53 -0.58 -4.43
N GLY A 55 18.43 -1.59 -4.53
CA GLY A 55 19.79 -1.42 -5.00
C GLY A 55 20.81 -1.05 -3.93
N ILE A 56 20.47 -1.18 -2.64
CA ILE A 56 21.42 -0.94 -1.54
C ILE A 56 22.36 -2.15 -1.44
N PRO A 57 23.70 -1.98 -1.52
CA PRO A 57 24.64 -3.09 -1.35
C PRO A 57 24.53 -3.71 0.04
N VAL A 58 24.55 -5.04 0.12
CA VAL A 58 24.39 -5.80 1.36
C VAL A 58 25.63 -6.64 1.62
N ASP A 59 26.27 -6.40 2.77
CA ASP A 59 27.37 -7.24 3.24
C ASP A 59 26.90 -8.65 3.58
N ARG A 60 27.80 -9.62 3.45
CA ARG A 60 27.56 -11.03 3.77
C ARG A 60 27.05 -11.25 5.20
N LEU A 61 27.56 -10.48 6.16
CA LEU A 61 27.29 -10.68 7.57
C LEU A 61 27.38 -9.35 8.33
N TYR A 62 26.32 -9.05 9.09
CA TYR A 62 26.29 -7.93 10.01
C TYR A 62 26.51 -8.42 11.44
N THR A 63 27.39 -7.75 12.18
CA THR A 63 27.88 -8.19 13.50
C THR A 63 27.79 -7.04 14.51
N PRO A 64 28.09 -7.29 15.80
CA PRO A 64 28.27 -6.20 16.76
C PRO A 64 29.40 -5.22 16.42
N ARG A 65 30.16 -5.40 15.33
CA ARG A 65 31.16 -4.44 14.84
C ARG A 65 30.69 -3.66 13.60
N SER A 66 29.61 -4.08 12.96
CA SER A 66 28.97 -3.31 11.89
C SER A 66 28.53 -1.93 12.43
N PRO A 67 28.38 -0.92 11.57
CA PRO A 67 27.91 0.40 12.00
C PRO A 67 26.65 0.27 12.83
N LYS A 68 26.71 0.76 14.08
CA LYS A 68 25.62 0.61 15.04
C LYS A 68 24.71 1.82 15.00
N SER A 69 23.41 1.57 14.90
CA SER A 69 22.43 2.56 15.35
C SER A 69 22.56 2.72 16.86
N SER A 70 22.47 3.96 17.34
CA SER A 70 22.52 4.24 18.77
C SER A 70 21.20 3.84 19.44
N PHE A 71 21.23 3.56 20.75
CA PHE A 71 20.02 3.19 21.46
C PHE A 71 18.99 4.33 21.44
N GLU A 72 19.43 5.58 21.45
CA GLU A 72 18.57 6.77 21.37
C GLU A 72 17.78 6.82 20.06
N ARG A 73 18.35 6.28 18.97
CA ARG A 73 17.70 6.20 17.65
C ARG A 73 16.79 4.98 17.50
N ILE A 74 17.01 3.94 18.29
CA ILE A 74 16.17 2.74 18.34
C ILE A 74 14.99 2.98 19.30
N GLY A 75 15.28 3.32 20.55
CA GLY A 75 14.32 3.69 21.58
C GLY A 75 13.44 2.55 22.09
N TYR A 76 12.46 2.91 22.92
CA TYR A 76 11.37 2.05 23.35
C TYR A 76 10.11 2.26 22.48
N PRO A 77 9.25 1.24 22.30
CA PRO A 77 7.98 1.43 21.60
C PRO A 77 7.08 2.39 22.37
N GLY A 78 6.36 3.26 21.67
CA GLY A 78 5.52 4.29 22.28
C GLY A 78 6.28 5.50 22.82
N GLU A 79 7.59 5.57 22.64
CA GLU A 79 8.42 6.73 23.00
C GLU A 79 9.13 7.28 21.77
N PHE A 80 9.47 8.57 21.81
CA PHE A 80 10.29 9.19 20.76
C PHE A 80 11.62 8.44 20.58
N PRO A 81 12.08 8.16 19.34
CA PRO A 81 11.55 8.59 18.04
C PRO A 81 10.59 7.59 17.37
N PHE A 82 9.98 6.68 18.13
CA PHE A 82 8.95 5.72 17.69
C PHE A 82 9.41 4.70 16.63
N THR A 83 10.72 4.50 16.48
CA THR A 83 11.29 3.50 15.56
C THR A 83 10.68 2.12 15.77
N ARG A 84 10.50 1.71 17.03
CA ARG A 84 9.90 0.41 17.43
C ARG A 84 8.37 0.36 17.44
N GLY A 85 7.71 1.44 17.02
CA GLY A 85 6.25 1.57 16.97
C GLY A 85 5.71 2.70 17.83
N ILE A 86 4.53 3.21 17.47
CA ILE A 86 3.89 4.38 18.10
C ILE A 86 3.11 4.06 19.38
N HIS A 87 2.95 2.78 19.72
CA HIS A 87 2.21 2.35 20.92
C HIS A 87 3.10 1.46 21.78
N PRO A 88 3.09 1.63 23.12
CA PRO A 88 3.96 0.86 24.01
C PRO A 88 3.64 -0.63 24.04
N THR A 89 2.41 -1.01 23.69
CA THR A 89 1.97 -2.41 23.66
C THR A 89 1.80 -2.98 22.25
N MET A 90 1.86 -2.13 21.21
CA MET A 90 1.52 -2.47 19.81
C MET A 90 0.39 -3.53 19.73
N TYR A 91 0.63 -4.64 19.03
CA TYR A 91 -0.39 -5.64 18.73
C TYR A 91 -0.76 -6.56 19.91
N ARG A 92 0.01 -6.52 21.01
CA ARG A 92 -0.32 -7.26 22.23
C ARG A 92 -1.61 -6.75 22.87
N SER A 93 -1.93 -5.47 22.67
CA SER A 93 -3.20 -4.87 23.12
C SER A 93 -4.23 -4.85 21.99
N ARG A 94 -3.87 -4.30 20.83
CA ARG A 94 -4.79 -4.16 19.70
C ARG A 94 -4.06 -4.46 18.39
N ARG A 95 -4.54 -5.47 17.69
CA ARG A 95 -4.04 -5.86 16.37
C ARG A 95 -4.37 -4.80 15.32
N TRP A 96 -3.65 -4.83 14.20
CA TRP A 96 -3.91 -3.93 13.08
C TRP A 96 -5.34 -4.12 12.54
N SER A 97 -5.87 -3.08 11.92
CA SER A 97 -7.17 -3.17 11.26
C SER A 97 -7.03 -3.92 9.93
N MET A 98 -7.71 -5.05 9.80
CA MET A 98 -7.87 -5.74 8.52
C MET A 98 -8.84 -4.91 7.68
N ARG A 99 -8.33 -4.32 6.59
CA ARG A 99 -9.08 -3.38 5.74
C ARG A 99 -8.84 -3.74 4.27
N MET A 100 -9.82 -4.43 3.69
CA MET A 100 -9.81 -4.89 2.31
C MET A 100 -10.33 -3.79 1.39
N PHE A 101 -9.63 -3.60 0.28
CA PHE A 101 -10.00 -2.65 -0.76
C PHE A 101 -11.13 -3.27 -1.56
N SER A 102 -12.26 -2.56 -1.66
CA SER A 102 -13.46 -3.12 -2.25
C SER A 102 -14.31 -2.06 -2.93
N GLY A 103 -14.66 -2.36 -4.19
CA GLY A 103 -15.55 -1.57 -5.02
C GLY A 103 -15.64 -2.21 -6.39
N PHE A 104 -16.85 -2.40 -6.90
CA PHE A 104 -17.13 -2.79 -8.28
C PHE A 104 -18.61 -2.58 -8.58
N GLY A 105 -18.92 -2.35 -9.85
CA GLY A 105 -20.29 -2.26 -10.33
C GLY A 105 -21.07 -1.11 -9.69
N SER A 106 -22.33 -1.39 -9.36
CA SER A 106 -23.23 -0.41 -8.77
C SER A 106 -22.99 -0.22 -7.27
N PRO A 107 -23.48 0.88 -6.67
CA PRO A 107 -23.50 1.07 -5.21
C PRO A 107 -24.02 -0.15 -4.43
N GLU A 108 -25.09 -0.79 -4.91
CA GLU A 108 -25.68 -1.97 -4.27
C GLU A 108 -24.79 -3.22 -4.40
N ASP A 109 -24.04 -3.36 -5.50
CA ASP A 109 -23.10 -4.46 -5.67
C ASP A 109 -21.95 -4.37 -4.67
N THR A 110 -21.39 -3.17 -4.52
CA THR A 110 -20.33 -2.89 -3.56
C THR A 110 -20.84 -2.94 -2.11
N ASN A 111 -22.05 -2.45 -1.83
CA ASN A 111 -22.66 -2.58 -0.51
C ASN A 111 -22.78 -4.05 -0.07
N ARG A 112 -23.22 -4.95 -0.96
CA ARG A 112 -23.25 -6.40 -0.67
C ARG A 112 -21.86 -6.95 -0.37
N ARG A 113 -20.82 -6.46 -1.05
CA ARG A 113 -19.42 -6.82 -0.76
C ARG A 113 -18.98 -6.33 0.62
N PHE A 114 -19.37 -5.13 1.04
CA PHE A 114 -19.08 -4.65 2.40
C PHE A 114 -19.72 -5.52 3.48
N HIS A 115 -21.00 -5.84 3.35
CA HIS A 115 -21.68 -6.75 4.29
C HIS A 115 -21.03 -8.13 4.32
N TYR A 116 -20.64 -8.65 3.14
CA TYR A 116 -19.89 -9.90 3.04
C TYR A 116 -18.59 -9.85 3.85
N LEU A 117 -17.73 -8.85 3.62
CA LEU A 117 -16.42 -8.76 4.27
C LEU A 117 -16.52 -8.51 5.77
N LEU A 118 -17.42 -7.63 6.22
CA LEU A 118 -17.70 -7.39 7.63
C LEU A 118 -18.13 -8.70 8.32
N ALA A 119 -19.01 -9.48 7.69
CA ALA A 119 -19.42 -10.79 8.22
C ALA A 119 -18.29 -11.83 8.26
N HIS A 120 -17.21 -11.65 7.48
CA HIS A 120 -16.05 -12.55 7.41
C HIS A 120 -14.85 -12.08 8.25
N GLY A 121 -15.02 -11.02 9.06
CA GLY A 121 -14.03 -10.54 10.02
C GLY A 121 -13.21 -9.34 9.56
N GLU A 122 -13.61 -8.64 8.50
CA GLU A 122 -13.08 -7.31 8.20
C GLU A 122 -13.44 -6.32 9.33
N SER A 123 -12.51 -5.43 9.67
CA SER A 123 -12.64 -4.53 10.82
C SER A 123 -12.88 -3.05 10.45
N GLY A 124 -12.81 -2.72 9.16
CA GLY A 124 -13.05 -1.39 8.63
C GLY A 124 -13.23 -1.45 7.11
N LEU A 125 -14.01 -0.53 6.54
CA LEU A 125 -14.30 -0.54 5.10
C LEU A 125 -13.22 0.20 4.31
N SER A 126 -12.90 -0.23 3.10
CA SER A 126 -12.16 0.61 2.15
C SER A 126 -12.86 0.66 0.80
N ILE A 127 -13.29 1.85 0.40
CA ILE A 127 -14.06 2.08 -0.82
C ILE A 127 -13.10 2.36 -1.98
N ALA A 128 -13.21 1.53 -3.03
CA ALA A 128 -12.58 1.75 -4.33
C ALA A 128 -13.60 2.36 -5.29
N PHE A 129 -13.29 3.51 -5.88
CA PHE A 129 -14.16 4.17 -6.85
C PHE A 129 -13.75 3.86 -8.29
N ASP A 130 -14.69 3.95 -9.22
CA ASP A 130 -14.39 3.76 -10.65
C ASP A 130 -13.71 5.00 -11.27
N ASP A 131 -13.09 4.82 -12.44
CA ASP A 131 -12.37 5.87 -13.15
C ASP A 131 -13.23 7.14 -13.34
N PRO A 132 -14.48 7.09 -13.84
CA PRO A 132 -15.31 8.29 -13.92
C PRO A 132 -15.41 9.04 -12.58
N THR A 133 -15.66 8.34 -11.48
CA THR A 133 -15.73 8.98 -10.16
C THR A 133 -14.37 9.55 -9.73
N LEU A 134 -13.26 8.84 -9.96
CA LEU A 134 -11.89 9.28 -9.64
C LEU A 134 -11.51 10.55 -10.41
N TYR A 135 -11.90 10.64 -11.68
CA TYR A 135 -11.69 11.82 -12.53
C TYR A 135 -12.76 12.89 -12.39
N GLY A 136 -13.73 12.72 -11.49
CA GLY A 136 -14.80 13.69 -11.27
C GLY A 136 -15.68 13.87 -12.52
N ILE A 137 -16.04 12.78 -13.17
CA ILE A 137 -16.90 12.69 -14.35
C ILE A 137 -18.18 11.93 -13.96
N ASP A 138 -19.34 12.40 -14.41
CA ASP A 138 -20.61 11.73 -14.15
C ASP A 138 -20.77 10.49 -15.06
N ALA A 139 -21.48 9.46 -14.60
CA ALA A 139 -21.66 8.21 -15.36
C ALA A 139 -22.37 8.36 -16.72
N ASP A 140 -23.10 9.46 -16.94
CA ASP A 140 -23.77 9.78 -18.21
C ASP A 140 -22.91 10.62 -19.16
N ASP A 141 -21.71 11.03 -18.74
CA ASP A 141 -20.78 11.74 -19.60
C ASP A 141 -20.24 10.81 -20.71
N PRO A 142 -20.15 11.27 -21.97
CA PRO A 142 -19.57 10.49 -23.06
C PRO A 142 -18.16 9.94 -22.77
N GLU A 143 -17.32 10.66 -22.00
CA GLU A 143 -15.97 10.21 -21.63
C GLU A 143 -15.98 9.02 -20.64
N ALA A 144 -17.08 8.80 -19.91
CA ALA A 144 -17.21 7.68 -18.98
C ALA A 144 -17.53 6.33 -19.67
N PHE A 145 -17.82 6.35 -20.98
CA PHE A 145 -18.27 5.15 -21.70
C PHE A 145 -17.25 4.00 -21.60
N GLY A 146 -17.71 2.87 -21.05
CA GLY A 146 -16.90 1.65 -20.92
C GLY A 146 -16.13 1.52 -19.60
N GLU A 147 -16.09 2.57 -18.77
CA GLU A 147 -15.34 2.58 -17.51
C GLU A 147 -16.23 2.62 -16.25
N VAL A 148 -17.53 2.95 -16.41
CA VAL A 148 -18.50 2.97 -15.30
C VAL A 148 -18.56 1.63 -14.58
N GLY A 149 -18.23 1.63 -13.29
CA GLY A 149 -18.30 0.47 -12.39
C GLY A 149 -17.27 -0.63 -12.65
N LYS A 150 -16.25 -0.39 -13.49
CA LYS A 150 -15.33 -1.45 -13.94
C LYS A 150 -14.16 -1.70 -12.99
N CYS A 151 -13.45 -0.66 -12.58
CA CYS A 151 -12.31 -0.71 -11.64
C CYS A 151 -12.71 -0.39 -10.18
N GLY A 152 -13.95 0.05 -9.96
CA GLY A 152 -14.47 0.41 -8.65
C GLY A 152 -15.98 0.63 -8.67
N VAL A 153 -16.53 1.18 -7.59
CA VAL A 153 -17.94 1.58 -7.53
C VAL A 153 -18.15 2.93 -8.21
N ASN A 154 -19.22 3.05 -9.01
CA ASN A 154 -19.63 4.37 -9.52
C ASN A 154 -20.40 5.16 -8.46
N VAL A 155 -20.02 6.42 -8.22
CA VAL A 155 -20.78 7.36 -7.38
C VAL A 155 -20.87 8.71 -8.08
N SER A 156 -22.00 8.94 -8.76
CA SER A 156 -22.28 10.20 -9.46
C SER A 156 -23.12 11.16 -8.61
N SER A 157 -23.75 10.69 -7.54
CA SER A 157 -24.69 11.47 -6.73
C SER A 157 -24.70 11.09 -5.24
N LEU A 158 -25.36 11.93 -4.43
CA LEU A 158 -25.62 11.62 -3.02
C LEU A 158 -26.50 10.37 -2.86
N ASP A 159 -27.43 10.11 -3.79
CA ASP A 159 -28.29 8.92 -3.74
C ASP A 159 -27.47 7.63 -3.91
N ASP A 160 -26.48 7.65 -4.81
CA ASP A 160 -25.52 6.55 -4.98
C ASP A 160 -24.73 6.29 -3.69
N MET A 161 -24.23 7.36 -3.05
CA MET A 161 -23.53 7.25 -1.77
C MET A 161 -24.43 6.67 -0.67
N GLN A 162 -25.72 7.03 -0.63
CA GLN A 162 -26.65 6.45 0.34
C GLN A 162 -26.89 4.96 0.10
N ARG A 163 -27.06 4.54 -1.16
CA ARG A 163 -27.20 3.11 -1.52
C ARG A 163 -25.95 2.32 -1.19
N LEU A 164 -24.77 2.92 -1.44
CA LEU A 164 -23.47 2.33 -1.11
C LEU A 164 -23.33 2.05 0.39
N LEU A 165 -23.80 2.98 1.23
CA LEU A 165 -23.65 2.89 2.69
C LEU A 165 -24.88 2.31 3.41
N ALA A 166 -25.90 1.88 2.67
CA ALA A 166 -27.16 1.38 3.23
C ALA A 166 -26.92 0.21 4.21
N GLY A 167 -27.45 0.35 5.42
CA GLY A 167 -27.35 -0.66 6.47
C GLY A 167 -25.96 -0.83 7.10
N ILE A 168 -24.97 -0.01 6.72
CA ILE A 168 -23.64 -0.04 7.35
C ILE A 168 -23.68 0.76 8.66
N PRO A 169 -23.20 0.21 9.79
CA PRO A 169 -23.17 0.94 11.06
C PRO A 169 -21.99 1.93 11.13
N LEU A 170 -22.08 3.06 10.41
CA LEU A 170 -20.98 4.03 10.24
C LEU A 170 -20.46 4.67 11.53
N ALA A 171 -21.25 4.68 12.62
CA ALA A 171 -20.79 5.14 13.94
C ALA A 171 -19.88 4.13 14.65
N LYS A 172 -19.83 2.87 14.19
CA LYS A 172 -19.07 1.77 14.81
C LYS A 172 -17.93 1.26 13.92
N VAL A 173 -18.07 1.41 12.61
CA VAL A 173 -17.10 0.94 11.61
C VAL A 173 -16.40 2.14 11.00
N THR A 174 -15.06 2.06 10.91
CA THR A 174 -14.30 3.13 10.25
C THR A 174 -14.24 2.91 8.75
N THR A 175 -14.40 3.97 7.96
CA THR A 175 -14.35 3.91 6.48
C THR A 175 -13.14 4.62 5.92
N SER A 176 -12.43 3.98 4.99
CA SER A 176 -11.41 4.60 4.15
C SER A 176 -11.99 4.82 2.76
N MET A 177 -11.73 5.99 2.16
CA MET A 177 -12.14 6.32 0.80
C MET A 177 -10.91 6.65 -0.04
N THR A 178 -10.61 5.79 -1.01
CA THR A 178 -9.52 6.01 -1.97
C THR A 178 -10.01 6.92 -3.08
N ILE A 179 -10.05 8.21 -2.77
CA ILE A 179 -10.49 9.27 -3.66
C ILE A 179 -9.56 10.48 -3.46
N ASN A 180 -9.19 11.14 -4.55
CA ASN A 180 -8.17 12.21 -4.53
C ASN A 180 -8.69 13.51 -5.14
N ALA A 181 -8.70 13.65 -6.46
CA ALA A 181 -8.99 14.95 -7.06
C ALA A 181 -10.41 15.50 -6.77
N PRO A 182 -11.48 14.69 -6.74
CA PRO A 182 -12.80 15.12 -6.27
C PRO A 182 -13.07 14.69 -4.80
N ALA A 183 -12.03 14.44 -4.00
CA ALA A 183 -12.17 13.93 -2.63
C ALA A 183 -13.06 14.78 -1.73
N ASN A 184 -12.95 16.11 -1.82
CA ASN A 184 -13.78 17.04 -1.07
C ASN A 184 -15.29 16.90 -1.41
N VAL A 185 -15.62 16.54 -2.66
CA VAL A 185 -17.00 16.33 -3.12
C VAL A 185 -17.53 15.01 -2.58
N LEU A 186 -16.81 13.90 -2.80
CA LEU A 186 -17.24 12.57 -2.36
C LEU A 186 -17.29 12.48 -0.84
N TRP A 187 -16.35 13.13 -0.13
CA TRP A 187 -16.39 13.21 1.32
C TRP A 187 -17.58 14.05 1.82
N GLY A 188 -17.92 15.14 1.14
CA GLY A 188 -19.15 15.89 1.41
C GLY A 188 -20.40 15.03 1.23
N MET A 189 -20.46 14.20 0.18
CA MET A 189 -21.56 13.24 -0.02
C MET A 189 -21.60 12.19 1.08
N TYR A 190 -20.45 11.66 1.52
CA TYR A 190 -20.35 10.70 2.62
C TYR A 190 -20.89 11.28 3.93
N ILE A 191 -20.49 12.51 4.28
CA ILE A 191 -20.98 13.20 5.49
C ILE A 191 -22.50 13.39 5.42
N LEU A 192 -23.03 13.84 4.28
CA LEU A 192 -24.48 14.06 4.12
C LEU A 192 -25.28 12.74 4.13
N ALA A 193 -24.72 11.66 3.59
CA ALA A 193 -25.33 10.34 3.66
C ALA A 193 -25.41 9.86 5.12
N ALA A 194 -24.35 10.05 5.90
CA ALA A 194 -24.34 9.76 7.33
C ALA A 194 -25.32 10.63 8.13
N GLU A 195 -25.41 11.93 7.84
CA GLU A 195 -26.39 12.82 8.49
C GLU A 195 -27.84 12.36 8.24
N ARG A 196 -28.15 11.84 7.04
CA ARG A 196 -29.46 11.23 6.73
C ARG A 196 -29.72 9.91 7.47
N MET A 197 -28.68 9.29 8.00
CA MET A 197 -28.75 8.14 8.90
C MET A 197 -28.70 8.57 10.38
N GLU A 198 -28.85 9.88 10.66
CA GLU A 198 -28.80 10.48 11.99
C GLU A 198 -27.43 10.31 12.70
N ILE A 199 -26.34 10.21 11.94
CA ILE A 199 -24.98 10.11 12.44
C ILE A 199 -24.25 11.43 12.24
N GLY A 200 -23.83 12.05 13.34
CA GLY A 200 -23.12 13.33 13.34
C GLY A 200 -21.66 13.22 12.84
N PRO A 201 -21.08 14.30 12.27
CA PRO A 201 -19.69 14.31 11.81
C PRO A 201 -18.65 13.97 12.90
N ASP A 202 -18.97 14.25 14.16
CA ASP A 202 -18.15 13.94 15.33
C ASP A 202 -18.13 12.45 15.68
N GLN A 203 -19.10 11.67 15.18
CA GLN A 203 -19.19 10.22 15.38
C GLN A 203 -18.53 9.42 14.25
N LEU A 204 -18.16 10.08 13.14
CA LEU A 204 -17.59 9.42 11.97
C LEU A 204 -16.08 9.23 12.11
N GLY A 205 -15.66 7.97 12.13
CA GLY A 205 -14.26 7.58 12.06
C GLY A 205 -13.89 7.14 10.64
N GLY A 206 -12.77 7.61 10.11
CA GLY A 206 -12.37 7.23 8.76
C GLY A 206 -11.17 7.95 8.21
N THR A 207 -10.92 7.75 6.93
CA THR A 207 -9.81 8.34 6.17
C THR A 207 -10.27 8.70 4.77
N THR A 208 -9.88 9.88 4.28
CA THR A 208 -9.92 10.20 2.85
C THR A 208 -8.49 10.15 2.34
N GLN A 209 -8.24 9.52 1.18
CA GLN A 209 -6.88 9.46 0.64
C GLN A 209 -6.36 10.87 0.35
N ASN A 210 -7.05 11.61 -0.53
CA ASN A 210 -6.94 13.07 -0.68
C ASN A 210 -5.49 13.59 -0.77
N ASP A 211 -4.59 12.77 -1.32
CA ASP A 211 -3.21 13.12 -1.54
C ASP A 211 -3.06 13.38 -3.03
N ILE A 212 -3.07 14.67 -3.40
CA ILE A 212 -2.99 15.08 -4.78
C ILE A 212 -1.55 15.16 -5.30
N LEU A 213 -0.56 15.37 -4.45
CA LEU A 213 0.84 15.49 -4.87
C LEU A 213 1.31 14.18 -5.53
N LYS A 214 1.02 13.04 -4.90
CA LYS A 214 1.26 11.72 -5.47
C LYS A 214 0.48 11.42 -6.76
N GLU A 215 -0.62 12.13 -7.05
CA GLU A 215 -1.32 11.98 -8.34
C GLU A 215 -0.47 12.48 -9.50
N TYR A 216 0.16 13.65 -9.35
CA TYR A 216 1.06 14.16 -10.37
C TYR A 216 2.34 13.32 -10.46
N ILE A 217 2.81 12.79 -9.34
CA ILE A 217 4.03 11.96 -9.26
C ILE A 217 3.79 10.58 -9.91
N ALA A 218 2.74 9.86 -9.53
CA ALA A 218 2.58 8.43 -9.85
C ALA A 218 1.19 8.01 -10.34
N GLN A 219 0.11 8.29 -9.59
CA GLN A 219 -1.21 7.65 -9.82
C GLN A 219 -2.05 8.24 -10.97
N LYS A 220 -1.86 9.53 -11.29
CA LYS A 220 -2.40 10.25 -12.47
C LYS A 220 -3.89 10.62 -12.46
N GLU A 221 -4.57 10.50 -11.33
CA GLU A 221 -5.98 10.89 -11.17
C GLU A 221 -6.11 12.35 -10.68
N PHE A 222 -5.81 13.32 -11.55
CA PHE A 222 -5.89 14.75 -11.20
C PHE A 222 -6.80 15.57 -12.12
N LEU A 223 -7.47 16.57 -11.54
CA LEU A 223 -8.44 17.47 -12.20
C LEU A 223 -7.88 18.89 -12.44
N TYR A 224 -7.10 19.39 -11.49
CA TYR A 224 -6.65 20.79 -11.45
C TYR A 224 -5.12 20.86 -11.55
N PRO A 225 -4.51 22.03 -11.81
CA PRO A 225 -3.08 22.23 -11.60
C PRO A 225 -2.67 22.00 -10.13
N PRO A 226 -1.37 21.74 -9.84
CA PRO A 226 -0.92 21.35 -8.50
C PRO A 226 -1.31 22.32 -7.36
N ARG A 227 -1.13 23.63 -7.56
CA ARG A 227 -1.40 24.65 -6.52
C ARG A 227 -2.88 24.75 -6.11
N PRO A 228 -3.85 24.89 -7.03
CA PRO A 228 -5.27 24.91 -6.64
C PRO A 228 -5.72 23.57 -6.05
N ALA A 229 -5.15 22.44 -6.48
CA ALA A 229 -5.49 21.16 -5.89
C ALA A 229 -4.95 21.02 -4.46
N LEU A 230 -3.70 21.43 -4.22
CA LEU A 230 -3.10 21.48 -2.88
C LEU A 230 -3.95 22.34 -1.93
N ARG A 231 -4.45 23.49 -2.41
CA ARG A 231 -5.40 24.34 -1.66
C ARG A 231 -6.63 23.54 -1.20
N LEU A 232 -7.23 22.72 -2.06
CA LEU A 232 -8.41 21.92 -1.71
C LEU A 232 -8.10 20.86 -0.64
N VAL A 233 -6.93 20.22 -0.72
CA VAL A 233 -6.47 19.32 0.34
C VAL A 233 -6.39 20.07 1.66
N THR A 234 -5.80 21.27 1.69
CA THR A 234 -5.73 22.07 2.92
C THR A 234 -7.11 22.51 3.43
N ASP A 235 -8.07 22.80 2.54
CA ASP A 235 -9.47 23.10 2.94
C ASP A 235 -10.08 21.92 3.72
N THR A 236 -9.83 20.68 3.28
CA THR A 236 -10.35 19.48 3.95
C THR A 236 -9.65 19.20 5.28
N ILE A 237 -8.33 19.45 5.38
CA ILE A 237 -7.58 19.34 6.64
C ILE A 237 -8.13 20.34 7.66
N GLU A 238 -8.31 21.60 7.24
CA GLU A 238 -8.89 22.67 8.07
C GLU A 238 -10.30 22.34 8.54
N TYR A 239 -11.15 21.81 7.65
CA TYR A 239 -12.50 21.40 8.02
C TYR A 239 -12.48 20.25 9.03
N ALA A 240 -11.77 19.16 8.75
CA ALA A 240 -11.69 18.00 9.64
C ALA A 240 -11.18 18.38 11.03
N THR A 241 -10.14 19.21 11.10
CA THR A 241 -9.56 19.71 12.35
C THR A 241 -10.60 20.39 13.24
N ARG A 242 -11.60 21.07 12.64
CA ARG A 242 -12.62 21.82 13.39
C ARG A 242 -13.88 21.03 13.70
N THR A 243 -14.19 19.99 12.92
CA THR A 243 -15.54 19.39 12.94
C THR A 243 -15.56 17.86 13.03
N MET A 244 -14.46 17.18 12.70
CA MET A 244 -14.42 15.71 12.58
C MET A 244 -13.19 15.13 13.32
N PRO A 245 -13.21 15.09 14.66
CA PRO A 245 -12.08 14.69 15.49
C PRO A 245 -11.64 13.22 15.31
N HIS A 246 -12.42 12.40 14.61
CA HIS A 246 -12.12 10.98 14.36
C HIS A 246 -11.77 10.69 12.89
N TRP A 247 -11.71 11.72 12.05
CA TRP A 247 -11.37 11.59 10.64
C TRP A 247 -9.90 11.91 10.36
N ASN A 248 -9.27 11.13 9.48
CA ASN A 248 -7.96 11.42 8.92
C ASN A 248 -8.17 12.07 7.54
N PRO A 249 -7.98 13.39 7.39
CA PRO A 249 -8.36 14.13 6.17
C PRO A 249 -7.47 13.84 4.96
N VAL A 250 -6.28 13.27 5.19
CA VAL A 250 -5.34 12.88 4.15
C VAL A 250 -4.60 11.61 4.57
N SER A 251 -4.41 10.73 3.59
CA SER A 251 -3.54 9.56 3.67
C SER A 251 -2.37 9.78 2.71
N ILE A 252 -1.26 10.29 3.23
CA ILE A 252 -0.06 10.66 2.47
C ILE A 252 0.62 9.38 1.96
N SER A 253 0.68 9.22 0.64
CA SER A 253 0.70 7.89 0.02
C SER A 253 1.95 7.60 -0.81
N GLY A 254 2.78 6.69 -0.30
CA GLY A 254 3.89 6.07 -1.02
C GLY A 254 3.52 4.83 -1.83
N TYR A 255 2.38 4.19 -1.55
CA TYR A 255 1.98 2.96 -2.24
C TYR A 255 2.07 3.08 -3.77
N HIS A 256 1.42 4.09 -4.34
CA HIS A 256 1.36 4.31 -5.79
C HIS A 256 2.73 4.71 -6.37
N ILE A 257 3.56 5.40 -5.59
CA ILE A 257 4.93 5.76 -5.97
C ILE A 257 5.76 4.49 -6.14
N ARG A 258 5.63 3.54 -5.21
CA ARG A 258 6.30 2.23 -5.29
C ARG A 258 5.74 1.37 -6.42
N GLU A 259 4.42 1.31 -6.59
CA GLU A 259 3.78 0.56 -7.68
C GLU A 259 4.17 1.09 -9.06
N ALA A 260 4.43 2.40 -9.21
CA ALA A 260 4.94 2.99 -10.44
C ALA A 260 6.41 2.61 -10.74
N GLY A 261 7.11 1.99 -9.79
CA GLY A 261 8.45 1.42 -9.95
C GLY A 261 9.57 2.13 -9.20
N SER A 262 9.25 2.91 -8.16
CA SER A 262 10.27 3.54 -7.32
C SER A 262 11.05 2.52 -6.48
N THR A 263 12.23 2.90 -6.00
CA THR A 263 12.91 2.16 -4.91
C THR A 263 12.22 2.40 -3.56
N ALA A 264 12.57 1.63 -2.52
CA ALA A 264 12.05 1.83 -1.17
C ALA A 264 12.49 3.18 -0.58
N ALA A 265 13.72 3.61 -0.89
CA ALA A 265 14.24 4.92 -0.51
C ALA A 265 13.48 6.08 -1.19
N GLN A 266 13.17 5.95 -2.49
CA GLN A 266 12.37 6.93 -3.22
C GLN A 266 10.93 6.99 -2.69
N GLU A 267 10.29 5.84 -2.43
CA GLU A 267 8.96 5.78 -1.81
C GLU A 267 8.98 6.51 -0.45
N LEU A 268 9.96 6.21 0.40
CA LEU A 268 10.13 6.83 1.71
C LEU A 268 10.27 8.35 1.60
N ALA A 269 11.22 8.81 0.78
CA ALA A 269 11.53 10.22 0.63
C ALA A 269 10.37 11.00 0.02
N PHE A 270 9.81 10.54 -1.11
CA PHE A 270 8.80 11.30 -1.83
C PHE A 270 7.52 11.42 -1.01
N THR A 271 7.14 10.35 -0.30
CA THR A 271 5.97 10.35 0.60
C THR A 271 6.15 11.32 1.77
N LEU A 272 7.30 11.30 2.44
CA LEU A 272 7.54 12.19 3.57
C LEU A 272 7.69 13.65 3.12
N ALA A 273 8.25 13.89 1.93
CA ALA A 273 8.30 15.22 1.32
C ALA A 273 6.89 15.77 1.02
N ASP A 274 6.01 14.95 0.46
CA ASP A 274 4.60 15.31 0.27
C ASP A 274 3.93 15.66 1.61
N GLY A 275 4.16 14.84 2.64
CA GLY A 275 3.68 15.08 4.00
C GLY A 275 4.15 16.42 4.58
N MET A 276 5.44 16.72 4.42
CA MET A 276 6.02 18.00 4.82
C MET A 276 5.38 19.17 4.05
N ALA A 277 5.14 19.04 2.75
CA ALA A 277 4.48 20.08 1.95
C ALA A 277 3.04 20.36 2.42
N TYR A 278 2.29 19.33 2.83
CA TYR A 278 0.97 19.51 3.42
C TYR A 278 1.02 20.20 4.79
N VAL A 279 2.00 19.88 5.63
CA VAL A 279 2.22 20.55 6.92
C VAL A 279 2.54 22.03 6.69
N ASP A 280 3.47 22.34 5.78
CA ASP A 280 3.85 23.70 5.42
C ASP A 280 2.65 24.53 4.93
N GLU A 281 1.83 23.97 4.03
CA GLU A 281 0.64 24.66 3.52
C GLU A 281 -0.40 24.93 4.63
N THR A 282 -0.60 23.95 5.52
CA THR A 282 -1.57 24.06 6.60
C THR A 282 -1.12 25.08 7.66
N ILE A 283 0.17 25.11 8.00
CA ILE A 283 0.75 26.14 8.88
C ILE A 283 0.66 27.53 8.24
N ARG A 284 0.90 27.64 6.92
CA ARG A 284 0.80 28.92 6.20
C ARG A 284 -0.61 29.52 6.25
N ARG A 285 -1.64 28.69 6.40
CA ARG A 285 -3.02 29.15 6.66
C ARG A 285 -3.27 29.64 8.09
N GLY A 286 -2.29 29.52 8.97
CA GLY A 286 -2.37 29.93 10.37
C GLY A 286 -3.00 28.88 11.28
N ILE A 287 -3.01 27.60 10.88
CA ILE A 287 -3.48 26.50 11.73
C ILE A 287 -2.26 25.93 12.48
N PRO A 288 -2.25 25.93 13.82
CA PRO A 288 -1.15 25.37 14.61
C PRO A 288 -0.92 23.89 14.27
N VAL A 289 0.35 23.48 14.15
CA VAL A 289 0.73 22.10 13.80
C VAL A 289 0.09 21.05 14.70
N ASP A 290 0.02 21.35 16.00
CA ASP A 290 -0.53 20.46 17.03
C ASP A 290 -2.06 20.32 17.00
N ASP A 291 -2.75 21.08 16.17
CA ASP A 291 -4.21 20.98 16.02
C ASP A 291 -4.59 19.96 14.96
N PHE A 292 -3.77 19.78 13.91
CA PHE A 292 -4.10 18.90 12.78
C PHE A 292 -3.16 17.71 12.59
N ALA A 293 -1.87 17.81 12.98
CA ALA A 293 -0.87 16.78 12.65
C ALA A 293 -1.24 15.38 13.16
N SER A 294 -1.84 15.31 14.35
CA SER A 294 -2.31 14.05 14.94
C SER A 294 -3.40 13.31 14.13
N ARG A 295 -3.95 13.95 13.09
CA ARG A 295 -4.93 13.40 12.15
C ARG A 295 -4.34 13.05 10.80
N LEU A 296 -3.11 13.46 10.50
CA LEU A 296 -2.41 12.99 9.30
C LEU A 296 -2.16 11.48 9.41
N SER A 297 -2.33 10.80 8.30
CA SER A 297 -2.07 9.37 8.16
C SER A 297 -1.27 9.13 6.88
N PHE A 298 -0.63 7.97 6.79
CA PHE A 298 0.22 7.60 5.68
C PHE A 298 -0.22 6.28 5.06
N PHE A 299 0.26 5.99 3.87
CA PHE A 299 -0.04 4.76 3.16
C PHE A 299 1.16 4.27 2.35
N PHE A 300 1.69 3.09 2.69
CA PHE A 300 2.87 2.53 2.04
C PHE A 300 2.61 1.18 1.40
N ASN A 301 3.48 0.85 0.47
CA ASN A 301 3.62 -0.48 -0.10
C ASN A 301 4.40 -1.41 0.84
N ALA A 302 4.11 -2.72 0.80
CA ALA A 302 5.01 -3.76 1.27
C ALA A 302 5.39 -4.65 0.09
N HIS A 303 6.63 -4.48 -0.38
CA HIS A 303 7.19 -5.18 -1.53
C HIS A 303 7.91 -6.50 -1.17
N ASN A 304 8.44 -7.20 -2.17
CA ASN A 304 9.10 -8.50 -2.04
C ASN A 304 10.39 -8.52 -1.19
N ASP A 305 11.09 -7.40 -1.03
CA ASP A 305 12.30 -7.37 -0.20
C ASP A 305 11.92 -7.21 1.28
N PHE A 306 11.77 -8.35 1.95
CA PHE A 306 11.20 -8.45 3.28
C PHE A 306 11.86 -7.53 4.32
N PHE A 307 13.19 -7.46 4.37
CA PHE A 307 13.89 -6.66 5.37
C PHE A 307 13.95 -5.18 4.99
N GLU A 308 14.09 -4.87 3.70
CA GLU A 308 14.05 -3.48 3.20
C GLU A 308 12.73 -2.80 3.55
N GLU A 309 11.60 -3.51 3.40
CA GLU A 309 10.29 -2.96 3.73
C GLU A 309 10.12 -2.73 5.24
N ILE A 310 10.57 -3.66 6.09
CA ILE A 310 10.54 -3.48 7.55
C ILE A 310 11.39 -2.26 7.95
N ALA A 311 12.60 -2.15 7.40
CA ALA A 311 13.50 -1.03 7.66
C ALA A 311 12.89 0.30 7.21
N LYS A 312 12.25 0.34 6.03
CA LYS A 312 11.55 1.53 5.50
C LYS A 312 10.50 2.03 6.49
N PHE A 313 9.64 1.17 7.01
CA PHE A 313 8.59 1.59 7.96
C PHE A 313 9.14 2.13 9.27
N ARG A 314 10.25 1.56 9.76
CA ARG A 314 10.95 2.02 10.97
C ARG A 314 11.60 3.39 10.76
N ALA A 315 12.32 3.56 9.65
CA ALA A 315 12.94 4.82 9.25
C ALA A 315 11.89 5.92 9.06
N ALA A 316 10.76 5.60 8.43
CA ALA A 316 9.69 6.55 8.19
C ALA A 316 9.18 7.19 9.49
N ARG A 317 8.91 6.36 10.52
CA ARG A 317 8.45 6.86 11.82
C ARG A 317 9.46 7.79 12.48
N ARG A 318 10.75 7.42 12.46
CA ARG A 318 11.83 8.20 13.06
C ARG A 318 11.98 9.56 12.39
N ILE A 319 12.09 9.58 11.05
CA ILE A 319 12.19 10.81 10.26
C ILE A 319 10.99 11.71 10.52
N TRP A 320 9.77 11.16 10.49
CA TRP A 320 8.56 11.93 10.73
C TRP A 320 8.53 12.53 12.13
N ALA A 321 8.82 11.74 13.16
CA ALA A 321 8.82 12.20 14.54
C ALA A 321 9.84 13.33 14.77
N GLU A 322 11.07 13.15 14.29
CA GLU A 322 12.14 14.16 14.34
C GLU A 322 11.73 15.43 13.61
N THR A 323 11.22 15.30 12.38
CA THR A 323 10.76 16.45 11.58
C THR A 323 9.64 17.23 12.28
N MET A 324 8.63 16.54 12.80
CA MET A 324 7.51 17.18 13.49
C MET A 324 7.96 17.93 14.76
N ARG A 325 8.87 17.35 15.53
CA ARG A 325 9.40 17.96 16.77
C ARG A 325 10.36 19.11 16.47
N ASP A 326 11.32 18.89 15.59
CA ASP A 326 12.51 19.75 15.47
C ASP A 326 12.33 20.82 14.39
N LYS A 327 11.79 20.46 13.21
CA LYS A 327 11.51 21.42 12.13
C LYS A 327 10.23 22.21 12.38
N TYR A 328 9.15 21.53 12.74
CA TYR A 328 7.84 22.18 12.93
C TYR A 328 7.54 22.62 14.36
N GLY A 329 8.40 22.26 15.32
CA GLY A 329 8.26 22.69 16.70
C GLY A 329 7.03 22.13 17.42
N ALA A 330 6.43 21.04 16.92
CA ALA A 330 5.24 20.44 17.51
C ALA A 330 5.51 20.01 18.96
N LYS A 331 4.59 20.33 19.87
CA LYS A 331 4.73 20.11 21.31
C LYS A 331 3.93 18.93 21.82
N LYS A 332 2.86 18.54 21.12
CA LYS A 332 2.06 17.38 21.51
C LYS A 332 2.70 16.13 20.91
N GLU A 333 3.01 15.15 21.75
CA GLU A 333 3.60 13.88 21.33
C GLU A 333 2.79 13.19 20.20
N ARG A 334 1.46 13.26 20.28
CA ARG A 334 0.55 12.70 19.28
C ARG A 334 0.76 13.30 17.87
N SER A 335 1.30 14.50 17.77
CA SER A 335 1.65 15.14 16.48
C SER A 335 2.89 14.53 15.83
N TRP A 336 3.73 13.84 16.61
CA TRP A 336 4.93 13.16 16.13
C TRP A 336 4.65 11.75 15.65
N TRP A 337 3.46 11.21 15.93
CA TRP A 337 3.09 9.85 15.54
C TRP A 337 2.88 9.74 14.03
N MET A 338 3.56 8.77 13.43
CA MET A 338 3.30 8.36 12.05
C MET A 338 2.43 7.11 12.03
N ARG A 339 1.13 7.31 11.79
CA ARG A 339 0.15 6.24 11.62
C ARG A 339 0.03 5.91 10.15
N PHE A 340 0.16 4.64 9.77
CA PHE A 340 0.12 4.24 8.38
C PHE A 340 -0.73 3.01 8.10
N HIS A 341 -1.31 3.02 6.90
CA HIS A 341 -1.85 1.86 6.21
C HIS A 341 -0.74 1.20 5.39
N THR A 342 -0.83 -0.10 5.21
CA THR A 342 0.04 -0.86 4.31
C THR A 342 -0.81 -1.64 3.33
N GLN A 343 -0.37 -1.70 2.07
CA GLN A 343 -0.90 -2.62 1.08
C GLN A 343 0.27 -3.43 0.50
N THR A 344 0.06 -4.74 0.36
CA THR A 344 1.00 -5.64 -0.32
C THR A 344 1.17 -5.23 -1.79
N ALA A 345 2.32 -5.45 -2.41
CA ALA A 345 2.62 -4.93 -3.75
C ALA A 345 1.81 -5.60 -4.88
N GLY A 346 0.98 -4.83 -5.59
CA GLY A 346 0.18 -5.29 -6.72
C GLY A 346 1.05 -5.61 -7.94
N CYS A 347 2.01 -4.74 -8.24
CA CYS A 347 2.98 -4.89 -9.33
C CYS A 347 3.86 -6.14 -9.19
N SER A 348 3.93 -6.75 -8.00
CA SER A 348 4.65 -7.98 -7.75
C SER A 348 3.84 -9.26 -8.06
N CYS A 349 2.53 -9.14 -8.20
CA CYS A 349 1.65 -10.25 -8.51
C CYS A 349 1.77 -10.66 -9.98
N THR A 350 1.77 -11.96 -10.25
CA THR A 350 1.93 -12.50 -11.60
C THR A 350 0.62 -13.05 -12.13
N ALA A 351 0.36 -12.84 -13.43
CA ALA A 351 -0.77 -13.45 -14.13
C ALA A 351 -0.58 -14.96 -14.31
N GLN A 352 0.67 -15.38 -14.53
CA GLN A 352 1.09 -16.77 -14.61
C GLN A 352 1.12 -17.37 -13.21
N GLN A 353 0.57 -18.58 -13.06
CA GLN A 353 0.50 -19.32 -11.79
C GLN A 353 0.00 -18.43 -10.65
N PRO A 354 -1.22 -17.85 -10.76
CA PRO A 354 -1.69 -16.81 -9.86
C PRO A 354 -1.75 -17.26 -8.39
N GLU A 355 -1.85 -18.56 -8.10
CA GLU A 355 -1.80 -19.12 -6.75
C GLU A 355 -0.47 -18.82 -6.02
N LEU A 356 0.63 -18.60 -6.75
CA LEU A 356 1.91 -18.17 -6.17
C LEU A 356 1.81 -16.80 -5.50
N ASN A 357 0.86 -15.96 -5.92
CA ASN A 357 0.62 -14.66 -5.31
C ASN A 357 0.14 -14.79 -3.85
N ILE A 358 -0.48 -15.93 -3.45
CA ILE A 358 -0.80 -16.19 -2.04
C ILE A 358 0.47 -16.17 -1.19
N VAL A 359 1.55 -16.80 -1.67
CA VAL A 359 2.84 -16.85 -0.97
C VAL A 359 3.50 -15.47 -0.94
N ARG A 360 3.52 -14.76 -2.08
CA ARG A 360 4.07 -13.39 -2.16
C ARG A 360 3.37 -12.45 -1.20
N THR A 361 2.03 -12.39 -1.27
CA THR A 361 1.20 -11.56 -0.40
C THR A 361 1.41 -11.92 1.07
N THR A 362 1.62 -13.20 1.42
CA THR A 362 1.88 -13.62 2.81
C THR A 362 3.19 -13.04 3.34
N ILE A 363 4.28 -13.10 2.56
CA ILE A 363 5.58 -12.54 2.94
C ILE A 363 5.50 -11.01 3.07
N GLN A 364 4.83 -10.35 2.13
CA GLN A 364 4.63 -8.90 2.13
C GLN A 364 3.76 -8.44 3.31
N ALA A 365 2.68 -9.16 3.60
CA ALA A 365 1.83 -8.92 4.76
C ALA A 365 2.61 -9.06 6.06
N LEU A 366 3.46 -10.10 6.17
CA LEU A 366 4.33 -10.29 7.32
C LEU A 366 5.31 -9.13 7.50
N ALA A 367 5.90 -8.61 6.42
CA ALA A 367 6.76 -7.42 6.45
C ALA A 367 6.00 -6.19 6.96
N GLY A 368 4.78 -5.95 6.46
CA GLY A 368 3.92 -4.85 6.93
C GLY A 368 3.57 -4.96 8.42
N VAL A 369 3.26 -6.17 8.89
CA VAL A 369 2.96 -6.44 10.30
C VAL A 369 4.21 -6.20 11.17
N LEU A 370 5.34 -6.84 10.87
CA LEU A 370 6.59 -6.69 11.63
C LEU A 370 7.16 -5.27 11.54
N GLY A 371 6.84 -4.54 10.47
CA GLY A 371 7.10 -3.12 10.31
C GLY A 371 6.25 -2.21 11.19
N GLY A 372 5.18 -2.71 11.84
CA GLY A 372 4.37 -1.94 12.77
C GLY A 372 3.19 -1.17 12.15
N THR A 373 2.58 -1.66 11.08
CA THR A 373 1.40 -1.05 10.42
C THR A 373 0.14 -0.96 11.30
N GLN A 374 -0.68 0.08 11.12
CA GLN A 374 -1.95 0.24 11.87
C GLN A 374 -3.14 -0.39 11.13
N SER A 375 -3.05 -0.56 9.82
CA SER A 375 -4.07 -1.24 9.02
C SER A 375 -3.46 -1.84 7.77
N LEU A 376 -4.00 -2.96 7.30
CA LEU A 376 -3.38 -3.73 6.22
C LEU A 376 -4.41 -4.17 5.17
N HIS A 377 -4.05 -3.97 3.91
CA HIS A 377 -4.65 -4.60 2.75
C HIS A 377 -3.73 -5.70 2.24
N THR A 378 -4.30 -6.86 1.95
CA THR A 378 -3.64 -7.98 1.29
C THR A 378 -4.26 -8.19 -0.07
N ASN A 379 -3.46 -8.13 -1.13
CA ASN A 379 -3.94 -8.33 -2.49
C ASN A 379 -4.43 -9.76 -2.66
N SER A 380 -5.41 -9.92 -3.54
CA SER A 380 -5.95 -11.23 -3.86
C SER A 380 -5.06 -11.94 -4.88
N TYR A 381 -5.13 -13.27 -4.94
CA TYR A 381 -4.23 -14.01 -5.83
C TYR A 381 -4.52 -13.76 -7.32
N ASP A 382 -5.70 -13.23 -7.65
CA ASP A 382 -6.16 -12.83 -8.99
C ASP A 382 -5.86 -11.37 -9.38
N GLU A 383 -5.03 -10.66 -8.60
CA GLU A 383 -4.68 -9.24 -8.76
C GLU A 383 -4.26 -8.86 -10.20
N ALA A 384 -3.37 -9.64 -10.81
CA ALA A 384 -2.83 -9.35 -12.14
C ALA A 384 -3.83 -9.62 -13.29
N LEU A 385 -5.04 -10.08 -12.98
CA LEU A 385 -6.04 -10.51 -13.96
C LEU A 385 -7.34 -9.73 -13.88
N GLN A 386 -7.83 -9.44 -12.67
CA GLN A 386 -9.15 -8.85 -12.45
C GLN A 386 -9.30 -8.31 -11.02
N LEU A 387 -10.39 -7.58 -10.77
CA LEU A 387 -10.82 -7.29 -9.41
C LEU A 387 -11.13 -8.58 -8.61
N PRO A 388 -10.91 -8.59 -7.29
CA PRO A 388 -11.00 -9.80 -6.50
C PRO A 388 -12.35 -10.52 -6.55
N SER A 389 -12.30 -11.79 -6.94
CA SER A 389 -13.40 -12.73 -6.72
C SER A 389 -13.65 -12.97 -5.22
N GLU A 390 -14.82 -13.51 -4.85
CA GLU A 390 -15.16 -13.80 -3.45
C GLU A 390 -14.21 -14.80 -2.78
N ASP A 391 -13.76 -15.82 -3.53
CA ASP A 391 -12.84 -16.81 -2.97
C ASP A 391 -11.43 -16.20 -2.82
N ALA A 392 -10.98 -15.38 -3.77
CA ALA A 392 -9.68 -14.73 -3.72
C ALA A 392 -9.58 -13.70 -2.60
N VAL A 393 -10.58 -12.82 -2.45
CA VAL A 393 -10.61 -11.85 -1.34
C VAL A 393 -10.73 -12.54 0.02
N ARG A 394 -11.43 -13.68 0.10
CA ARG A 394 -11.51 -14.47 1.34
C ARG A 394 -10.15 -15.03 1.72
N ILE A 395 -9.41 -15.60 0.76
CA ILE A 395 -8.04 -16.09 1.01
C ILE A 395 -7.16 -14.94 1.48
N ALA A 396 -7.21 -13.78 0.82
CA ALA A 396 -6.44 -12.62 1.23
C ALA A 396 -6.76 -12.18 2.67
N LEU A 397 -8.05 -12.12 3.05
CA LEU A 397 -8.44 -11.85 4.43
C LEU A 397 -7.95 -12.94 5.40
N ARG A 398 -7.99 -14.22 5.01
CA ARG A 398 -7.47 -15.34 5.82
C ARG A 398 -5.97 -15.26 6.03
N THR A 399 -5.20 -14.76 5.05
CA THR A 399 -3.76 -14.49 5.23
C THR A 399 -3.52 -13.57 6.44
N GLN A 400 -4.28 -12.47 6.55
CA GLN A 400 -4.16 -11.58 7.71
C GLN A 400 -4.60 -12.25 9.01
N GLN A 401 -5.65 -13.07 8.97
CA GLN A 401 -6.17 -13.77 10.14
C GLN A 401 -5.19 -14.84 10.66
N ILE A 402 -4.51 -15.58 9.78
CA ILE A 402 -3.45 -16.52 10.16
C ILE A 402 -2.28 -15.77 10.80
N LEU A 403 -1.82 -14.67 10.19
CA LEU A 403 -0.78 -13.83 10.80
C LEU A 403 -1.20 -13.29 12.16
N SER A 404 -2.47 -12.91 12.31
CA SER A 404 -3.05 -12.34 13.52
C SER A 404 -3.27 -13.35 14.64
N GLN A 405 -3.62 -14.60 14.32
CA GLN A 405 -4.14 -15.58 15.29
C GLN A 405 -3.22 -16.80 15.51
N GLU A 406 -2.45 -17.20 14.50
CA GLU A 406 -1.72 -18.48 14.52
C GLU A 406 -0.20 -18.29 14.51
N SER A 407 0.30 -17.18 13.96
CA SER A 407 1.74 -17.02 13.69
C SER A 407 2.61 -16.69 14.91
N GLY A 408 2.02 -16.22 16.01
CA GLY A 408 2.75 -15.68 17.17
C GLY A 408 3.43 -14.31 16.94
N VAL A 409 3.40 -13.77 15.72
CA VAL A 409 4.00 -12.47 15.39
C VAL A 409 3.45 -11.31 16.23
N PRO A 410 2.14 -11.23 16.56
CA PRO A 410 1.62 -10.14 17.38
C PRO A 410 2.12 -10.11 18.84
N GLU A 411 2.76 -11.19 19.31
CA GLU A 411 3.11 -11.37 20.72
C GLU A 411 4.37 -10.59 21.14
N ALA A 412 5.27 -10.31 20.19
CA ALA A 412 6.50 -9.55 20.41
C ALA A 412 6.50 -8.22 19.64
N ILE A 413 6.88 -7.14 20.32
CA ILE A 413 6.91 -5.79 19.75
C ILE A 413 8.24 -5.56 19.02
N ASP A 414 8.18 -5.14 17.75
CA ASP A 414 9.35 -4.89 16.90
C ASP A 414 10.38 -6.01 17.06
N ALA A 415 9.95 -7.24 16.74
CA ALA A 415 10.67 -8.47 17.07
C ALA A 415 12.09 -8.55 16.47
N PHE A 416 12.36 -7.75 15.42
CA PHE A 416 13.69 -7.62 14.83
C PHE A 416 14.53 -6.46 15.40
N GLY A 417 13.99 -5.67 16.33
CA GLY A 417 14.74 -4.59 16.98
C GLY A 417 15.99 -5.13 17.66
N GLY A 418 17.14 -4.54 17.32
CA GLY A 418 18.47 -5.00 17.71
C GLY A 418 19.17 -5.92 16.70
N SER A 419 18.50 -6.35 15.62
CA SER A 419 19.15 -7.07 14.51
C SER A 419 20.18 -6.18 13.83
N TYR A 420 21.45 -6.62 13.79
CA TYR A 420 22.54 -5.82 13.21
C TYR A 420 22.26 -5.39 11.77
N TYR A 421 21.69 -6.28 10.95
CA TYR A 421 21.35 -5.96 9.57
C TYR A 421 20.18 -4.99 9.48
N LEU A 422 19.11 -5.21 10.26
CA LEU A 422 17.91 -4.39 10.15
C LEU A 422 18.15 -2.97 10.69
N GLU A 423 18.89 -2.82 11.78
CA GLU A 423 19.23 -1.49 12.31
C GLU A 423 20.11 -0.71 11.34
N TRP A 424 21.13 -1.36 10.77
CA TRP A 424 21.95 -0.77 9.72
C TRP A 424 21.12 -0.34 8.51
N LEU A 425 20.23 -1.21 8.02
CA LEU A 425 19.41 -0.94 6.84
C LEU A 425 18.41 0.19 7.10
N THR A 426 17.89 0.29 8.32
CA THR A 426 17.01 1.39 8.75
C THR A 426 17.76 2.72 8.70
N ASP A 427 18.99 2.77 9.21
CA ASP A 427 19.84 3.97 9.12
C ASP A 427 20.21 4.31 7.67
N ARG A 428 20.54 3.31 6.84
CA ARG A 428 20.85 3.53 5.41
C ARG A 428 19.67 4.13 4.65
N LEU A 429 18.46 3.59 4.83
CA LEU A 429 17.27 4.12 4.14
C LEU A 429 16.95 5.54 4.56
N GLU A 430 17.19 5.89 5.83
CA GLU A 430 17.05 7.26 6.31
C GLU A 430 18.07 8.20 5.66
N GLU A 431 19.35 7.79 5.60
CA GLU A 431 20.38 8.57 4.90
C GLU A 431 20.03 8.81 3.43
N GLU A 432 19.56 7.78 2.72
CA GLU A 432 19.11 7.93 1.33
C GLU A 432 17.90 8.87 1.21
N ALA A 433 16.94 8.79 2.14
CA ALA A 433 15.79 9.67 2.14
C ALA A 433 16.19 11.14 2.35
N HIS A 434 17.14 11.42 3.23
CA HIS A 434 17.68 12.76 3.45
C HIS A 434 18.33 13.35 2.20
N ARG A 435 19.08 12.55 1.42
CA ARG A 435 19.65 13.03 0.15
C ARG A 435 18.56 13.47 -0.85
N TYR A 436 17.44 12.75 -0.89
CA TYR A 436 16.31 13.17 -1.72
C TYR A 436 15.61 14.41 -1.17
N PHE A 437 15.50 14.57 0.15
CA PHE A 437 14.98 15.81 0.74
C PHE A 437 15.82 17.02 0.32
N ASP A 438 17.14 16.93 0.45
CA ASP A 438 18.07 17.99 0.04
C ASP A 438 17.87 18.34 -1.44
N ARG A 439 17.76 17.31 -2.30
CA ARG A 439 17.54 17.50 -3.74
C ARG A 439 16.19 18.15 -4.06
N ILE A 440 15.13 17.79 -3.34
CA ILE A 440 13.79 18.38 -3.50
C ILE A 440 13.81 19.85 -3.06
N ASP A 441 14.50 20.16 -1.97
CA ASP A 441 14.65 21.53 -1.46
C ASP A 441 15.46 22.40 -2.44
N GLU A 442 16.54 21.89 -3.03
CA GLU A 442 17.31 22.55 -4.10
C GLU A 442 16.44 22.89 -5.33
N LEU A 443 15.43 22.08 -5.62
CA LEU A 443 14.50 22.30 -6.73
C LEU A 443 13.38 23.31 -6.40
N GLY A 444 13.29 23.77 -5.15
CA GLY A 444 12.26 24.70 -4.66
C GLY A 444 11.06 24.02 -4.01
N GLY A 445 11.23 22.79 -3.51
CA GLY A 445 10.19 22.01 -2.85
C GLY A 445 9.35 21.16 -3.80
N VAL A 446 8.44 20.37 -3.23
CA VAL A 446 7.68 19.33 -3.93
C VAL A 446 6.94 19.85 -5.17
N VAL A 447 6.20 20.95 -5.07
CA VAL A 447 5.41 21.47 -6.20
C VAL A 447 6.31 21.85 -7.38
N ALA A 448 7.44 22.51 -7.11
CA ALA A 448 8.39 22.88 -8.16
C ALA A 448 9.09 21.64 -8.76
N ALA A 449 9.41 20.64 -7.93
CA ALA A 449 9.97 19.38 -8.38
C ALA A 449 8.98 18.58 -9.26
N ILE A 450 7.68 18.60 -8.94
CA ILE A 450 6.60 18.05 -9.79
C ILE A 450 6.54 18.77 -11.14
N GLU A 451 6.50 20.11 -11.13
CA GLU A 451 6.44 20.93 -12.36
C GLU A 451 7.66 20.71 -13.26
N ARG A 452 8.82 20.42 -12.67
CA ARG A 452 10.07 20.07 -13.38
C ARG A 452 10.15 18.59 -13.78
N GLY A 453 9.17 17.77 -13.45
CA GLY A 453 9.15 16.34 -13.77
C GLY A 453 10.20 15.49 -13.04
N PHE A 454 10.72 15.96 -11.90
CA PHE A 454 11.83 15.30 -11.18
C PHE A 454 11.43 13.90 -10.71
N PHE A 455 10.34 13.79 -9.94
CA PHE A 455 9.90 12.54 -9.37
C PHE A 455 9.60 11.48 -10.45
N GLN A 456 8.95 11.88 -11.54
CA GLN A 456 8.60 10.95 -12.62
C GLN A 456 9.85 10.38 -13.29
N ARG A 457 10.91 11.19 -13.48
CA ARG A 457 12.19 10.70 -14.04
C ARG A 457 12.87 9.72 -13.10
N GLU A 458 12.94 10.02 -11.82
CA GLU A 458 13.55 9.15 -10.80
C GLU A 458 12.87 7.78 -10.73
N ILE A 459 11.53 7.78 -10.77
CA ILE A 459 10.72 6.55 -10.75
C ILE A 459 10.89 5.77 -12.07
N GLN A 460 10.86 6.46 -13.21
CA GLN A 460 11.04 5.82 -14.52
C GLN A 460 12.42 5.17 -14.66
N GLU A 461 13.48 5.81 -14.15
CA GLU A 461 14.82 5.26 -14.18
C GLU A 461 14.91 3.98 -13.32
N ALA A 462 14.36 4.00 -12.10
CA ALA A 462 14.33 2.83 -11.22
C ALA A 462 13.51 1.68 -11.85
N SER A 463 12.32 1.99 -12.38
CA SER A 463 11.45 1.02 -13.05
C SER A 463 12.12 0.39 -14.27
N PHE A 464 12.75 1.21 -15.11
CA PHE A 464 13.48 0.72 -16.29
C PHE A 464 14.64 -0.18 -15.91
N ARG A 465 15.40 0.17 -14.87
CA ARG A 465 16.51 -0.65 -14.36
C ARG A 465 16.01 -2.01 -13.89
N TYR A 466 14.94 -2.04 -13.09
CA TYR A 466 14.34 -3.29 -12.61
C TYR A 466 13.80 -4.14 -13.78
N GLN A 467 13.10 -3.53 -14.73
CA GLN A 467 12.59 -4.25 -15.90
C GLN A 467 13.72 -4.91 -16.71
N ARG A 468 14.83 -4.20 -16.93
CA ARG A 468 16.03 -4.78 -17.57
C ARG A 468 16.62 -5.94 -16.78
N GLN A 469 16.63 -5.86 -15.46
CA GLN A 469 17.08 -6.98 -14.61
C GLN A 469 16.15 -8.18 -14.73
N VAL A 470 14.83 -7.99 -14.84
CA VAL A 470 13.88 -9.08 -15.05
C VAL A 470 14.08 -9.73 -16.42
N GLU A 471 14.25 -8.92 -17.48
CA GLU A 471 14.42 -9.41 -18.86
C GLU A 471 15.76 -10.12 -19.09
N SER A 472 16.84 -9.62 -18.51
CA SER A 472 18.16 -10.29 -18.52
C SER A 472 18.19 -11.54 -17.64
N GLY A 473 17.23 -11.68 -16.73
CA GLY A 473 17.19 -12.75 -15.75
C GLY A 473 18.07 -12.50 -14.52
N ASP A 474 18.63 -11.31 -14.33
CA ASP A 474 19.33 -10.92 -13.10
C ASP A 474 18.37 -10.87 -11.92
N ALA A 475 17.18 -10.28 -12.11
CA ALA A 475 16.07 -10.35 -11.16
C ALA A 475 15.21 -11.58 -11.48
N LYS A 476 15.06 -12.48 -10.50
CA LYS A 476 14.30 -13.72 -10.67
C LYS A 476 12.83 -13.51 -10.31
N VAL A 477 11.93 -13.85 -11.23
CA VAL A 477 10.47 -13.82 -11.04
C VAL A 477 9.92 -15.23 -11.29
N VAL A 478 9.60 -15.92 -10.20
CA VAL A 478 9.09 -17.30 -10.23
C VAL A 478 7.77 -17.40 -10.98
N GLY A 479 7.68 -18.35 -11.91
CA GLY A 479 6.54 -18.56 -12.78
C GLY A 479 6.53 -17.68 -14.03
N VAL A 480 7.48 -16.74 -14.16
CA VAL A 480 7.61 -15.83 -15.30
C VAL A 480 8.91 -16.07 -16.05
N ASN A 481 10.07 -15.71 -15.47
CA ASN A 481 11.39 -15.90 -16.11
C ASN A 481 12.20 -17.07 -15.53
N VAL A 482 11.77 -17.63 -14.40
CA VAL A 482 12.29 -18.88 -13.84
C VAL A 482 11.13 -19.77 -13.42
N TYR A 483 11.27 -21.08 -13.64
CA TYR A 483 10.21 -22.07 -13.41
C TYR A 483 8.89 -21.69 -14.13
N ALA A 484 9.00 -21.12 -15.33
CA ALA A 484 7.87 -20.81 -16.18
C ALA A 484 7.14 -22.10 -16.59
N SER A 485 5.80 -22.04 -16.61
CA SER A 485 4.98 -23.12 -17.17
C SER A 485 4.49 -22.73 -18.55
N ALA A 486 4.38 -23.70 -19.46
CA ALA A 486 3.74 -23.53 -20.76
C ALA A 486 2.21 -23.64 -20.67
N ASP A 487 1.66 -23.97 -19.50
CA ASP A 487 0.22 -24.06 -19.30
C ASP A 487 -0.47 -22.71 -19.54
N PRO A 488 -1.66 -22.70 -20.16
CA PRO A 488 -2.41 -21.48 -20.34
C PRO A 488 -2.78 -20.86 -18.99
N VAL A 489 -2.71 -19.54 -18.93
CA VAL A 489 -3.13 -18.77 -17.74
C VAL A 489 -4.59 -19.09 -17.42
N LYS A 490 -4.82 -19.67 -16.24
CA LYS A 490 -6.17 -19.98 -15.74
C LYS A 490 -6.73 -18.75 -15.06
N VAL A 491 -7.70 -18.10 -15.69
CA VAL A 491 -8.42 -16.98 -15.05
C VAL A 491 -9.42 -17.54 -14.03
N PRO A 492 -9.28 -17.22 -12.73
CA PRO A 492 -10.22 -17.67 -11.71
C PRO A 492 -11.62 -17.12 -12.02
N ARG A 493 -12.64 -17.99 -12.05
CA ARG A 493 -14.00 -17.55 -12.36
C ARG A 493 -14.56 -16.72 -11.22
N SER A 494 -14.75 -15.43 -11.44
CA SER A 494 -15.55 -14.61 -10.53
C SER A 494 -17.02 -15.07 -10.54
N ARG A 495 -17.54 -15.51 -9.38
CA ARG A 495 -18.94 -15.93 -9.23
C ARG A 495 -19.93 -14.79 -9.48
N SER A 496 -19.50 -13.52 -9.37
CA SER A 496 -20.36 -12.34 -9.59
C SER A 496 -20.81 -12.19 -11.06
N GLY A 497 -20.12 -12.82 -12.02
CA GLY A 497 -20.47 -12.74 -13.44
C GLY A 497 -21.59 -13.68 -13.91
N ARG A 498 -22.11 -14.58 -13.05
CA ARG A 498 -22.94 -15.71 -13.52
C ARG A 498 -24.44 -15.43 -13.74
N LYS A 499 -24.98 -14.24 -13.45
CA LYS A 499 -26.43 -13.96 -13.62
C LYS A 499 -26.85 -12.50 -13.90
N ARG A 500 -26.04 -11.65 -14.54
CA ARG A 500 -26.56 -10.40 -15.10
C ARG A 500 -26.19 -10.32 -16.57
N GLY A 501 -27.22 -10.42 -17.43
CA GLY A 501 -27.08 -10.27 -18.87
C GLY A 501 -26.37 -8.97 -19.19
N ARG A 502 -25.72 -8.92 -20.36
CA ARG A 502 -25.21 -7.71 -21.00
C ARG A 502 -26.05 -6.51 -20.56
N GLY A 503 -25.50 -5.65 -19.69
CA GLY A 503 -26.21 -4.46 -19.23
C GLY A 503 -26.69 -3.75 -20.48
N ARG A 504 -28.01 -3.65 -20.63
CA ARG A 504 -28.56 -2.85 -21.73
C ARG A 504 -27.98 -1.43 -21.56
N PRO A 505 -27.57 -0.73 -22.62
CA PRO A 505 -27.10 0.66 -22.58
C PRO A 505 -28.13 1.70 -22.06
N GLY A 506 -29.22 1.25 -21.42
CA GLY A 506 -30.33 2.06 -20.94
C GLY A 506 -30.38 2.23 -19.42
N ASP A 507 -29.73 1.38 -18.61
CA ASP A 507 -29.75 1.54 -17.14
C ASP A 507 -28.89 2.71 -16.65
N SER A 508 -27.92 3.17 -17.45
CA SER A 508 -27.15 4.39 -17.19
C SER A 508 -27.96 5.68 -17.39
N ARG A 509 -29.10 5.64 -18.10
CA ARG A 509 -29.96 6.82 -18.31
C ARG A 509 -30.96 7.08 -17.18
N LEU A 510 -31.21 6.10 -16.32
CA LEU A 510 -32.22 6.22 -15.26
C LEU A 510 -31.70 6.95 -14.01
N CYS A 511 -30.41 7.29 -13.94
CA CYS A 511 -29.82 8.00 -12.79
C CYS A 511 -29.68 9.53 -12.98
N ALA A 512 -30.12 10.12 -14.10
CA ALA A 512 -29.96 11.55 -14.34
C ALA A 512 -31.20 12.20 -14.98
N SER A 513 -32.19 12.58 -14.18
CA SER A 513 -33.12 13.65 -14.56
C SER A 513 -33.46 14.54 -13.36
N GLY A 514 -32.77 15.68 -13.26
CA GLY A 514 -33.07 16.68 -12.24
C GLY A 514 -32.19 17.91 -12.34
N ALA A 515 -32.73 19.01 -12.87
CA ALA A 515 -32.05 20.31 -12.90
C ALA A 515 -31.81 20.87 -11.49
N THR A 516 -30.62 21.46 -11.25
CA THR A 516 -30.25 22.14 -10.00
C THR A 516 -30.29 23.67 -10.17
N PRO A 517 -30.59 24.46 -9.10
CA PRO A 517 -30.68 25.91 -9.19
C PRO A 517 -29.30 26.57 -9.42
N ARG A 518 -29.23 27.59 -10.28
CA ARG A 518 -28.01 28.38 -10.62
C ARG A 518 -27.25 28.98 -9.41
N SER A 519 -27.84 28.99 -8.22
CA SER A 519 -27.33 29.70 -7.03
C SER A 519 -26.20 28.98 -6.28
N THR A 520 -26.11 27.64 -6.33
CA THR A 520 -25.03 26.87 -5.69
C THR A 520 -23.73 26.91 -6.48
N ARG A 521 -23.81 26.81 -7.81
CA ARG A 521 -22.64 26.89 -8.71
C ARG A 521 -21.91 28.22 -8.58
N ALA A 522 -22.65 29.32 -8.47
CA ALA A 522 -22.07 30.65 -8.27
C ALA A 522 -21.33 30.78 -6.92
N ARG A 523 -21.77 30.09 -5.86
CA ARG A 523 -21.11 30.11 -4.55
C ARG A 523 -19.81 29.30 -4.53
N SER A 524 -19.78 28.12 -5.15
CA SER A 524 -18.54 27.32 -5.27
C SER A 524 -17.46 28.07 -6.06
N ILE A 525 -17.83 28.69 -7.18
CA ILE A 525 -16.91 29.51 -8.00
C ILE A 525 -16.44 30.77 -7.23
N ALA A 526 -17.33 31.40 -6.45
CA ALA A 526 -16.96 32.57 -5.63
C ALA A 526 -16.00 32.23 -4.48
N CYS A 527 -16.18 31.09 -3.81
CA CYS A 527 -15.23 30.59 -2.81
C CYS A 527 -13.86 30.29 -3.42
N ALA A 528 -13.84 29.69 -4.61
CA ALA A 528 -12.59 29.36 -5.30
C ALA A 528 -11.79 30.61 -5.74
N ARG A 529 -12.49 31.73 -6.01
CA ARG A 529 -11.88 33.00 -6.46
C ARG A 529 -11.38 33.92 -5.35
N SER A 530 -11.50 33.59 -4.06
CA SER A 530 -11.08 34.49 -2.97
C SER A 530 -9.69 34.15 -2.44
N PRO A 531 -8.68 35.03 -2.58
CA PRO A 531 -7.37 34.90 -1.99
C PRO A 531 -7.12 36.12 -1.06
N ARG A 532 -7.58 36.10 0.20
CA ARG A 532 -7.17 37.16 1.15
C ARG A 532 -6.92 36.63 2.56
N PRO A 533 -5.70 36.81 3.10
CA PRO A 533 -5.46 36.71 4.54
C PRO A 533 -6.06 37.96 5.21
N ARG A 534 -6.91 37.78 6.23
CA ARG A 534 -7.42 38.89 7.03
C ARG A 534 -6.33 39.36 7.99
N THR A 535 -5.71 40.50 7.69
CA THR A 535 -4.89 41.25 8.64
C THR A 535 -5.76 41.78 9.78
N ARG A 536 -5.29 41.62 11.02
CA ARG A 536 -5.89 42.16 12.24
C ARG A 536 -5.76 43.69 12.26
N THR A 537 -6.86 44.41 12.28
CA THR A 537 -6.92 45.79 12.78
C THR A 537 -7.87 45.88 13.97
N ARG A 538 -7.46 46.73 14.92
CA ARG A 538 -7.99 46.90 16.28
C ARG A 538 -9.51 47.13 16.35
N CYS A 539 -10.10 46.57 17.38
CA CYS A 539 -11.47 46.78 17.85
C CYS A 539 -11.61 48.15 18.55
N PRO A 540 -12.81 48.76 18.50
CA PRO A 540 -13.40 49.22 19.74
C PRO A 540 -14.77 48.58 20.00
N ARG A 541 -15.06 48.44 21.29
CA ARG A 541 -16.20 47.77 21.90
C ARG A 541 -17.54 48.42 21.48
N SER A 542 -18.50 47.59 21.08
CA SER A 542 -19.89 47.73 21.53
C SER A 542 -20.67 46.43 21.27
N SER A 543 -21.49 46.08 22.24
CA SER A 543 -22.32 44.89 22.40
C SER A 543 -23.33 44.63 21.27
N THR A 544 -23.75 43.35 21.21
CA THR A 544 -24.94 42.75 20.58
C THR A 544 -24.83 42.08 19.19
N ARG A 545 -25.35 40.83 19.17
CA ARG A 545 -25.70 39.93 18.05
C ARG A 545 -24.60 39.04 17.44
N TYR A 546 -24.28 37.99 18.19
CA TYR A 546 -23.68 36.75 17.68
C TYR A 546 -24.73 35.93 16.92
N ALA A 547 -24.88 36.14 15.61
CA ALA A 547 -25.63 35.24 14.73
C ALA A 547 -25.30 35.51 13.25
N ARG A 548 -24.06 35.23 12.80
CA ARG A 548 -23.72 35.10 11.37
C ARG A 548 -22.28 34.57 11.21
N GLY A 549 -22.16 33.25 11.13
CA GLY A 549 -20.88 32.60 10.87
C GLY A 549 -20.92 31.08 10.62
N ARG A 550 -22.11 30.48 10.47
CA ARG A 550 -22.29 29.02 10.33
C ARG A 550 -22.63 28.53 8.90
N ARG A 551 -22.56 29.39 7.87
CA ARG A 551 -23.23 29.10 6.57
C ARG A 551 -22.35 29.01 5.31
N SER A 552 -21.02 28.97 5.35
CA SER A 552 -20.22 28.95 4.10
C SER A 552 -19.74 27.56 3.64
N ALA A 553 -19.65 26.54 4.50
CA ALA A 553 -19.32 25.16 4.08
C ALA A 553 -20.57 24.27 3.89
N ARG A 554 -21.70 24.60 4.55
CA ARG A 554 -22.94 23.80 4.51
C ARG A 554 -23.84 24.06 3.29
N SER A 555 -23.60 25.12 2.51
CA SER A 555 -24.56 25.56 1.49
C SER A 555 -24.27 25.10 0.06
N CYS A 556 -23.27 24.24 -0.18
CA CYS A 556 -22.90 23.82 -1.54
C CYS A 556 -23.47 22.47 -1.99
N ALA A 557 -24.23 21.76 -1.14
CA ALA A 557 -24.86 20.50 -1.50
C ALA A 557 -26.37 20.50 -1.19
N PRO A 558 -27.23 21.03 -2.10
CA PRO A 558 -28.59 20.58 -2.17
C PRO A 558 -28.60 19.14 -2.71
N SER A 559 -29.68 18.41 -2.45
CA SER A 559 -29.94 17.00 -2.78
C SER A 559 -29.83 16.59 -4.27
N ARG A 560 -29.30 17.45 -5.16
CA ARG A 560 -29.39 17.33 -6.63
C ARG A 560 -28.14 17.79 -7.40
N THR A 561 -26.98 17.88 -6.78
CA THR A 561 -25.70 18.18 -7.48
C THR A 561 -24.87 16.92 -7.66
N SER A 562 -24.43 16.64 -8.89
CA SER A 562 -23.61 15.47 -9.23
C SER A 562 -22.11 15.73 -9.07
N THR A 563 -21.32 14.66 -9.04
CA THR A 563 -19.85 14.69 -8.89
C THR A 563 -19.22 15.55 -9.98
N GLY A 564 -19.53 15.25 -11.25
CA GLY A 564 -18.98 15.93 -12.41
C GLY A 564 -19.43 17.37 -12.56
N ARG A 565 -20.66 17.72 -12.21
CA ARG A 565 -21.12 19.12 -12.23
C ARG A 565 -20.45 19.98 -11.15
N THR A 566 -20.02 19.38 -10.05
CA THR A 566 -19.32 20.07 -8.96
C THR A 566 -17.83 20.21 -9.27
N ALA A 567 -17.19 19.15 -9.78
CA ALA A 567 -15.79 19.16 -10.21
C ALA A 567 -15.56 20.08 -11.43
N SER A 568 -16.50 20.10 -12.38
CA SER A 568 -16.45 20.95 -13.59
C SER A 568 -16.82 22.42 -13.34
N ALA A 569 -17.12 22.83 -12.10
CA ALA A 569 -17.31 24.24 -11.75
C ALA A 569 -15.95 24.98 -11.78
N ARG A 570 -15.43 25.19 -13.00
CA ARG A 570 -14.09 25.71 -13.29
C ARG A 570 -13.80 26.98 -12.47
N CYS A 571 -12.71 26.94 -11.70
CA CYS A 571 -11.94 28.14 -11.41
C CYS A 571 -11.64 28.84 -12.74
N SER A 572 -11.63 30.17 -12.78
CA SER A 572 -11.29 30.97 -13.97
C SER A 572 -9.84 30.82 -14.46
N GLU A 573 -9.13 29.79 -14.02
CA GLU A 573 -7.79 29.46 -14.51
C GLU A 573 -7.90 28.34 -15.55
N PRO A 574 -7.14 28.40 -16.66
CA PRO A 574 -7.24 27.42 -17.72
C PRO A 574 -6.95 26.02 -17.18
N ALA A 575 -7.72 25.04 -17.67
CA ALA A 575 -7.39 23.64 -17.47
C ALA A 575 -5.95 23.40 -17.91
N PHE A 576 -5.20 22.60 -17.14
CA PHE A 576 -3.88 22.15 -17.57
C PHE A 576 -4.08 21.32 -18.83
N ALA A 577 -3.82 21.92 -20.00
CA ALA A 577 -3.71 21.15 -21.22
C ALA A 577 -2.51 20.22 -21.02
N PRO A 578 -2.64 18.89 -21.21
CA PRO A 578 -1.46 18.05 -21.27
C PRO A 578 -0.61 18.60 -22.42
N GLY A 579 0.46 19.31 -22.06
CA GLY A 579 1.43 19.78 -23.01
C GLY A 579 1.88 18.55 -23.80
N ARG A 580 1.82 18.65 -25.12
CA ARG A 580 2.58 17.75 -25.98
C ARG A 580 4.03 17.84 -25.52
N TYR A 581 4.46 16.87 -24.73
CA TYR A 581 5.87 16.69 -24.44
C TYR A 581 6.55 16.50 -25.79
N PRO A 582 7.55 17.31 -26.17
CA PRO A 582 8.36 17.00 -27.33
C PRO A 582 9.16 15.75 -26.98
N LEU A 583 8.70 14.60 -27.46
CA LEU A 583 9.57 13.46 -27.78
C LEU A 583 10.49 13.91 -28.91
N ASN A 584 11.50 14.71 -28.61
CA ASN A 584 12.64 15.00 -29.49
C ASN A 584 13.71 15.71 -28.67
N GLY A 585 14.55 14.90 -28.04
CA GLY A 585 15.72 15.31 -27.27
C GLY A 585 16.76 14.21 -27.23
N LEU A 586 16.97 13.52 -28.35
CA LEU A 586 18.13 12.67 -28.58
C LEU A 586 18.80 13.18 -29.86
N ALA A 587 19.89 13.93 -29.70
CA ALA A 587 20.83 14.16 -30.78
C ALA A 587 21.56 12.82 -31.05
N PRO A 588 21.64 12.35 -32.31
CA PRO A 588 22.32 11.09 -32.61
C PRO A 588 23.84 11.27 -32.68
N PHE A 589 24.58 10.41 -31.97
CA PHE A 589 25.99 10.15 -32.27
C PHE A 589 26.10 9.30 -33.55
N PRO A 590 27.16 9.45 -34.35
CA PRO A 590 27.21 8.97 -35.72
C PRO A 590 27.51 7.47 -35.77
N ILE A 591 26.68 6.71 -36.48
CA ILE A 591 27.01 5.36 -36.93
C ILE A 591 27.23 5.43 -38.43
N ASP A 592 28.41 4.94 -38.82
CA ASP A 592 28.94 4.87 -40.16
C ASP A 592 28.00 4.11 -41.11
N SER A 593 27.91 4.67 -42.30
CA SER A 593 27.10 4.26 -43.43
C SER A 593 27.57 2.96 -44.06
N ARG A 594 26.66 1.98 -44.18
CA ARG A 594 26.56 1.10 -45.37
C ARG A 594 25.24 0.34 -45.38
N GLU A 595 24.60 0.41 -46.56
CA GLU A 595 23.55 -0.48 -47.10
C GLU A 595 22.06 -0.09 -46.92
N HIS A 596 21.59 0.64 -47.93
CA HIS A 596 20.41 0.39 -48.78
C HIS A 596 19.00 0.29 -48.16
N ARG A 597 18.15 1.30 -48.36
CA ARG A 597 17.26 1.60 -49.51
C ARG A 597 15.91 0.85 -49.52
N CYS A 598 14.88 1.65 -49.76
CA CYS A 598 13.52 1.33 -50.21
C CYS A 598 12.51 0.94 -49.12
N LEU A 599 11.65 1.89 -48.73
CA LEU A 599 10.25 1.93 -49.19
C LEU A 599 9.57 3.23 -48.71
N SER A 600 9.16 4.06 -49.67
CA SER A 600 8.31 5.23 -49.49
C SER A 600 6.92 4.96 -50.06
N GLY A 601 5.86 5.45 -49.41
CA GLY A 601 4.68 5.91 -50.16
C GLY A 601 3.30 5.70 -49.53
N TYR A 602 2.66 6.84 -49.23
CA TYR A 602 1.20 7.13 -49.21
C TYR A 602 0.35 6.52 -48.07
N ALA A 603 -0.31 7.26 -47.16
CA ALA A 603 -1.16 8.48 -47.15
C ALA A 603 -2.68 8.21 -47.28
N ARG A 604 -3.41 8.57 -46.19
CA ARG A 604 -4.80 9.09 -46.01
C ARG A 604 -6.01 8.44 -46.72
N GLY A 605 -7.11 8.23 -45.98
CA GLY A 605 -8.49 8.20 -46.50
C GLY A 605 -9.51 7.42 -45.65
N ALA A 606 -10.72 7.94 -45.50
CA ALA A 606 -11.78 7.51 -44.55
C ALA A 606 -12.93 6.70 -45.21
N VAL A 607 -13.50 5.70 -44.48
CA VAL A 607 -14.93 5.21 -44.38
C VAL A 607 -15.64 4.75 -45.70
N PRO A 608 -16.67 3.83 -45.78
CA PRO A 608 -17.45 2.98 -44.81
C PRO A 608 -17.59 1.47 -45.17
N SER A 609 -18.24 0.67 -44.30
CA SER A 609 -18.81 -0.70 -44.58
C SER A 609 -20.12 -0.62 -45.38
N PRO A 610 -20.59 -1.63 -46.19
CA PRO A 610 -21.12 -2.96 -45.74
C PRO A 610 -21.05 -4.06 -46.88
N PRO A 611 -21.88 -5.15 -47.00
CA PRO A 611 -22.64 -5.98 -46.05
C PRO A 611 -22.32 -7.52 -46.12
N LEU A 612 -22.98 -8.30 -45.25
CA LEU A 612 -23.04 -9.78 -45.19
C LEU A 612 -23.57 -10.46 -46.47
N ARG A 613 -23.01 -11.63 -46.84
CA ARG A 613 -23.71 -12.75 -47.51
C ARG A 613 -22.96 -14.09 -47.39
N ASP A 614 -23.75 -15.15 -47.41
CA ASP A 614 -23.48 -16.55 -47.07
C ASP A 614 -22.44 -17.31 -47.94
N THR A 615 -21.89 -18.36 -47.33
CA THR A 615 -21.17 -19.59 -47.77
C THR A 615 -21.37 -20.08 -49.23
N PRO A 616 -20.52 -20.96 -49.86
CA PRO A 616 -19.86 -22.14 -49.25
C PRO A 616 -18.52 -22.71 -49.84
N ARG A 617 -17.95 -23.66 -49.08
CA ARG A 617 -17.21 -24.90 -49.45
C ARG A 617 -16.10 -24.92 -50.55
N ALA A 618 -14.88 -25.19 -50.07
CA ALA A 618 -14.03 -26.36 -50.34
C ALA A 618 -13.17 -26.51 -51.63
N ARG A 619 -11.93 -27.01 -51.34
CA ARG A 619 -10.97 -27.82 -52.13
C ARG A 619 -9.81 -27.13 -52.87
N CYS A 620 -8.59 -27.64 -52.56
CA CYS A 620 -7.47 -28.10 -53.41
C CYS A 620 -7.02 -27.19 -54.59
N ASP A 621 -5.75 -26.98 -54.94
CA ASP A 621 -4.57 -27.84 -54.84
C ASP A 621 -3.31 -27.10 -55.37
N LEU A 622 -2.12 -27.56 -54.95
CA LEU A 622 -0.83 -27.65 -55.70
C LEU A 622 -0.08 -26.39 -56.20
N ARG A 623 1.19 -26.21 -55.77
CA ARG A 623 2.43 -26.67 -56.47
C ARG A 623 3.73 -26.22 -55.78
N ALA A 624 4.70 -27.14 -55.72
CA ALA A 624 6.10 -27.01 -55.25
C ALA A 624 7.07 -26.50 -56.37
N PRO A 625 8.39 -26.32 -56.10
CA PRO A 625 9.38 -27.44 -56.20
C PRO A 625 10.54 -27.43 -55.15
N ARG A 626 10.92 -28.58 -54.56
CA ARG A 626 12.13 -29.47 -54.80
C ARG A 626 13.49 -28.76 -54.62
N GLY A 627 14.51 -29.18 -53.84
CA GLY A 627 15.10 -30.44 -53.32
C GLY A 627 16.65 -30.25 -53.32
N PRO A 628 17.56 -31.07 -52.71
CA PRO A 628 17.51 -32.53 -52.48
C PRO A 628 17.96 -33.03 -51.08
N ARG A 629 18.10 -34.37 -50.96
CA ARG A 629 17.92 -35.28 -49.80
C ARG A 629 19.23 -35.90 -49.22
N GLY A 630 19.11 -36.51 -48.04
CA GLY A 630 19.97 -37.60 -47.53
C GLY A 630 19.45 -38.38 -46.28
N SER A 631 18.73 -39.49 -46.53
CA SER A 631 18.56 -40.80 -45.81
C SER A 631 18.23 -41.01 -44.29
N PRO A 632 17.62 -42.18 -43.90
CA PRO A 632 16.64 -42.29 -42.80
C PRO A 632 16.94 -43.32 -41.65
N ALA A 633 15.93 -43.45 -40.78
CA ALA A 633 15.82 -44.01 -39.42
C ALA A 633 15.78 -45.54 -39.20
N VAL A 634 15.81 -45.96 -37.91
CA VAL A 634 15.40 -47.28 -37.38
C VAL A 634 14.64 -47.13 -36.04
N VAL A 635 13.56 -47.92 -35.87
CA VAL A 635 12.78 -48.22 -34.64
C VAL A 635 12.79 -49.77 -34.48
N PRO A 636 12.56 -50.38 -33.30
CA PRO A 636 11.26 -51.05 -33.08
C PRO A 636 10.78 -51.18 -31.60
N ARG A 637 9.55 -51.75 -31.44
CA ARG A 637 8.72 -51.99 -30.23
C ARG A 637 8.91 -53.38 -29.58
N ASP A 638 8.61 -53.44 -28.27
CA ASP A 638 7.97 -54.44 -27.34
C ASP A 638 7.90 -55.96 -27.67
N PRO A 639 7.96 -56.88 -26.65
CA PRO A 639 6.69 -57.39 -26.05
C PRO A 639 6.74 -57.82 -24.54
N ARG A 640 5.55 -57.97 -23.94
CA ARG A 640 5.26 -58.56 -22.61
C ARG A 640 4.99 -60.08 -22.67
N ASP A 641 5.34 -60.80 -21.60
CA ASP A 641 4.49 -61.76 -20.85
C ASP A 641 5.31 -62.56 -19.79
N GLY A 642 4.66 -62.96 -18.68
CA GLY A 642 4.99 -64.20 -17.96
C GLY A 642 5.63 -64.13 -16.56
N GLU A 643 4.78 -64.18 -15.53
CA GLU A 643 4.83 -64.98 -14.29
C GLU A 643 6.13 -65.60 -13.68
N GLN A 644 6.13 -65.59 -12.33
CA GLN A 644 6.74 -66.55 -11.37
C GLN A 644 8.24 -66.47 -11.00
N GLY A 645 8.49 -66.13 -9.73
CA GLY A 645 9.14 -67.06 -8.77
C GLY A 645 10.66 -66.93 -8.50
N GLN A 646 10.97 -66.84 -7.20
CA GLN A 646 12.27 -67.11 -6.52
C GLN A 646 13.34 -65.99 -6.62
N GLY A 647 13.98 -65.48 -5.57
CA GLY A 647 14.08 -65.86 -4.16
C GLY A 647 15.55 -65.94 -3.74
N PHE A 648 16.03 -64.99 -2.93
CA PHE A 648 17.20 -65.03 -2.01
C PHE A 648 17.17 -63.68 -1.25
N GLY A 649 17.23 -63.52 0.07
CA GLY A 649 17.49 -64.40 1.20
C GLY A 649 18.05 -63.50 2.32
N LEU A 650 17.23 -63.14 3.31
CA LEU A 650 17.65 -62.57 4.59
C LEU A 650 17.17 -63.53 5.68
N GLY A 651 18.11 -64.05 6.48
CA GLY A 651 17.88 -65.10 7.46
C GLY A 651 17.11 -64.64 8.72
N ASP A 652 16.16 -65.50 9.12
CA ASP A 652 16.02 -66.23 10.39
C ASP A 652 16.51 -65.56 11.69
N ASP A 653 15.88 -65.61 12.87
CA ASP A 653 14.60 -66.09 13.49
C ASP A 653 14.81 -65.85 15.03
N PRO A 654 14.03 -66.32 16.04
CA PRO A 654 12.58 -66.59 16.21
C PRO A 654 11.94 -65.95 17.47
N GLY A 655 10.61 -66.08 17.61
CA GLY A 655 10.01 -66.32 18.94
C GLY A 655 8.61 -65.73 19.25
N HIS A 656 7.55 -66.34 18.74
CA HIS A 656 6.14 -66.22 19.22
C HIS A 656 5.91 -67.10 20.49
N PRO A 657 4.77 -67.14 21.25
CA PRO A 657 3.37 -66.98 20.76
C PRO A 657 2.22 -66.47 21.73
N ILE A 658 1.03 -66.22 21.13
CA ILE A 658 -0.40 -66.40 21.58
C ILE A 658 -1.19 -65.35 22.44
N ARG A 659 -2.05 -64.57 21.73
CA ARG A 659 -3.53 -64.24 21.81
C ARG A 659 -4.32 -63.99 23.15
N PRO A 660 -5.63 -63.58 23.13
CA PRO A 660 -6.17 -62.25 22.82
C PRO A 660 -7.28 -61.78 23.83
N ARG A 661 -7.77 -60.53 23.76
CA ARG A 661 -9.18 -60.22 24.11
C ARG A 661 -9.67 -58.91 23.48
N THR A 662 -10.87 -59.01 22.95
CA THR A 662 -11.73 -58.03 22.25
C THR A 662 -12.37 -57.01 23.20
N ALA A 663 -12.63 -55.79 22.72
CA ALA A 663 -13.91 -55.09 22.90
C ALA A 663 -14.02 -53.85 21.98
N HIS A 664 -15.10 -53.82 21.21
CA HIS A 664 -15.57 -52.69 20.40
C HIS A 664 -16.16 -51.58 21.28
N GLY A 665 -16.10 -50.33 20.79
CA GLY A 665 -16.80 -49.19 21.38
C GLY A 665 -16.84 -47.99 20.44
N THR A 666 -17.71 -48.05 19.43
CA THR A 666 -18.16 -46.91 18.61
C THR A 666 -19.04 -45.98 19.45
N VAL A 667 -18.84 -44.66 19.38
CA VAL A 667 -19.78 -43.66 19.92
C VAL A 667 -20.14 -42.63 18.86
N HIS A 668 -21.44 -42.51 18.64
CA HIS A 668 -22.14 -41.60 17.73
C HIS A 668 -22.18 -40.15 18.24
N LEU A 669 -22.11 -39.20 17.31
CA LEU A 669 -22.48 -37.78 17.49
C LEU A 669 -24.00 -37.58 17.45
N PRO A 670 -24.56 -36.60 18.20
CA PRO A 670 -25.87 -36.04 17.90
C PRO A 670 -25.82 -34.55 17.53
N SER A 671 -26.70 -34.17 16.59
CA SER A 671 -27.44 -32.89 16.59
C SER A 671 -28.89 -33.22 16.98
N PRO A 672 -29.77 -32.31 17.50
CA PRO A 672 -30.15 -31.08 16.82
C PRO A 672 -30.61 -29.90 17.74
N ARG A 673 -31.05 -28.83 17.06
CA ARG A 673 -31.82 -27.65 17.50
C ARG A 673 -32.80 -27.87 18.67
N GLU A 674 -32.76 -26.94 19.63
CA GLU A 674 -33.87 -26.19 20.25
C GLU A 674 -33.55 -25.90 21.72
N LEU A 675 -33.15 -24.66 22.03
CA LEU A 675 -33.39 -24.01 23.33
C LEU A 675 -33.32 -22.50 23.09
N SER A 676 -34.48 -21.85 23.16
CA SER A 676 -34.65 -20.41 23.04
C SER A 676 -34.57 -19.73 24.41
N ARG A 677 -34.15 -18.46 24.41
CA ARG A 677 -34.29 -17.42 25.45
C ARG A 677 -33.33 -17.48 26.65
N ALA A 678 -32.32 -16.62 26.60
CA ALA A 678 -31.79 -15.95 27.79
C ALA A 678 -31.36 -14.52 27.42
N ASP A 679 -31.88 -13.58 28.20
CA ASP A 679 -31.81 -12.12 28.15
C ASP A 679 -30.49 -11.60 28.78
N PRO A 680 -29.75 -10.63 28.21
CA PRO A 680 -28.54 -10.10 28.82
C PRO A 680 -28.78 -8.69 29.38
N ASP A 681 -29.42 -8.60 30.54
CA ASP A 681 -29.41 -7.36 31.33
C ASP A 681 -29.37 -7.69 32.83
N ARG A 682 -28.18 -7.59 33.40
CA ARG A 682 -27.85 -7.38 34.84
C ARG A 682 -26.41 -7.82 35.10
N ARG A 683 -25.50 -6.85 35.28
CA ARG A 683 -24.54 -6.79 36.40
C ARG A 683 -24.15 -5.33 36.66
N ASP A 684 -24.88 -4.72 37.59
CA ASP A 684 -24.40 -3.67 38.50
C ASP A 684 -23.16 -4.18 39.25
N ALA A 685 -22.07 -3.43 39.27
CA ALA A 685 -21.77 -2.28 40.14
C ALA A 685 -21.31 -2.68 41.55
N ASP A 686 -20.27 -1.96 41.96
CA ASP A 686 -19.79 -1.74 43.32
C ASP A 686 -18.84 -2.77 43.94
N LEU A 687 -17.56 -2.41 43.98
CA LEU A 687 -16.69 -2.58 45.16
C LEU A 687 -15.59 -1.50 45.09
N THR A 688 -15.79 -0.43 45.85
CA THR A 688 -14.72 0.51 46.25
C THR A 688 -14.41 0.35 47.74
N ARG A 689 -13.13 0.54 48.09
CA ARG A 689 -12.51 0.86 49.39
C ARG A 689 -11.70 -0.23 50.13
N GLY A 690 -10.50 0.19 50.54
CA GLY A 690 -9.55 -0.46 51.47
C GLY A 690 -8.29 -0.90 50.72
N GLY A 691 -7.09 -0.32 50.84
CA GLY A 691 -6.50 0.49 51.91
C GLY A 691 -5.28 -0.25 52.47
N GLY A 692 -4.05 0.20 52.13
CA GLY A 692 -2.83 -0.09 52.90
C GLY A 692 -1.71 -0.91 52.20
N PRO A 693 -0.43 -0.78 52.65
CA PRO A 693 0.74 -0.66 51.77
C PRO A 693 1.83 -1.76 51.88
N TRP A 694 2.51 -2.06 50.75
CA TRP A 694 3.92 -2.54 50.54
C TRP A 694 4.41 -3.83 51.30
N PRO A 695 5.60 -4.44 51.04
CA PRO A 695 6.53 -4.50 49.88
C PRO A 695 7.02 -5.94 49.51
N ARG A 696 7.45 -6.15 48.25
CA ARG A 696 8.77 -6.68 47.81
C ARG A 696 8.77 -7.02 46.33
#